data_AF-A0A3R9XLL8-F1
#
_entry.id   AF-A0A3R9XLL8-F1
#
_cell.length_a   1.000
_cell.length_b   1.000
_cell.length_c   1.000
_cell.angle_alpha   90.00
_cell.angle_beta   90.00
_cell.angle_gamma   90.00
#
_symmetry.space_group_name_H-M   'P 1'
#
loop_
_entity.id
_entity.type
_entity.pdbx_description
1 polymer ?
#
loop_
_entity_poly.entity_id
_entity_poly.type
_entity_poly.pdbx_seq_one_letter_code
_entity_poly.pdbx_strand_id
1 'polypeptide(L)'
;MNAPVPHLALETVEIDSSDDPLWYRDAVIYQLNVKAFFDSNDDGVGDFKGVTAKLDYVKDLGVNTIWLMPFYPSPLRDDGYDISEYENVHPQYGTLDDFREMLDAAHRRGLRVITELVINHTSSDHPWFQAARRAPPGSPERDFYVWSDSDQLYQGTRIIFTDTETSNWSWDPLAKAYYWHRFFSHQPDLNFDNPQVLEAVFKTMRFWLDMGVDGFRLDAIPYLIERDGTSNENLPETHAVIKKLRAAIDARYKNRFLLAEANMWPEDVREYFGDGNECHMAYHFPLMPRMYMAIAQEDRHPIVEIIQQTPEIPEGCQWAIFLRNHDELTLEMVTSKERDYMYLMYAADLRARINVGIRRRLAPLMENDIDRVKLMNGMLLSMPGSPIIYYGDEIGMGDNFFVGDRNGVRTPMQWSPDRNAGFSRADPQRLYLQPIMDAMYGFEALNVEAQARDASSLLNWTRRMLAVRKTSHAFGRGKRIFLKPGNRKILAYLSEYGEDTILTVFNLSRAAQPVELDLSAYKGKVPVEMLGRTSFPPIGELPYLLTLPSYGFYWFRLAADAEMPSWHQEGVGLQDRPTLVLFDGWTSFFRDRVMPWRIGMAERMLTQFETDTLPRFLEIQRWYASKGTPIVRARLVDHAVWDAGEFSWMLPLLQLDGPAEQSTYFVPLALAWEEQDEERFNRLTPAALAKVRQQANVGVMADAFYDEAFCRAVVEAIRAGKEIATSAGRLRFTPTEAFSDFPVDLGALPVARPSAMSSNTVVTFDETLFLKGYRNLRDGVNPELEMGWFLTSVARFPHCVPVLGALEYLGEDGRMVTLAMVQSYVTNQGDGWVYTLGYLERFLEELRTAGADAIAAAAPAQAHGGFLALMAVLGRRTAELHLALAARTGDAAFDPEPLGPDDIEAMREHALTDAAASMALLRDRLRQLPATTQEDALALLSRHEALQHRISTAAGNADGGIKTRYHGDYHLGQVLVADNDFVIIDFEGEPTRSFEERRAKGSPLRDVAGMLRSFNYARWSALRRVAQNADELQRLDAPARDWELAAREAFLSAYTNAMAAAEAAAPIDANLLELFELEKALYELRYELNNRTDWVQVPLQGLLALDGAGSSR
;
A
#
# COMPACT_ATOMS: atom_id res chain seq x y z
N MET A 1 -6.97 34.53 1.95
CA MET A 1 -6.56 34.00 3.27
C MET A 1 -6.42 32.51 3.08
N ASN A 2 -5.19 31.99 3.14
CA ASN A 2 -4.91 30.58 2.91
C ASN A 2 -5.59 29.78 4.02
N ALA A 3 -6.50 28.86 3.65
CA ALA A 3 -7.01 27.87 4.59
C ALA A 3 -5.79 27.15 5.23
N PRO A 4 -5.84 26.82 6.53
CA PRO A 4 -4.76 26.04 7.13
C PRO A 4 -4.57 24.75 6.33
N VAL A 5 -3.32 24.41 6.03
CA VAL A 5 -2.96 23.16 5.34
C VAL A 5 -3.43 22.00 6.22
N PRO A 6 -4.12 20.98 5.68
CA PRO A 6 -4.51 19.83 6.49
C PRO A 6 -3.27 19.13 7.02
N HIS A 7 -3.23 18.87 8.34
CA HIS A 7 -2.19 18.03 8.95
C HIS A 7 -2.80 16.65 9.20
N LEU A 8 -2.30 15.62 8.51
CA LEU A 8 -2.79 14.25 8.61
C LEU A 8 -1.60 13.29 8.70
N ALA A 9 -1.60 12.38 9.67
CA ALA A 9 -0.63 11.31 9.77
C ALA A 9 -0.90 10.25 8.70
N LEU A 10 -0.20 10.38 7.57
CA LEU A 10 -0.34 9.53 6.39
C LEU A 10 0.15 8.09 6.68
N GLU A 11 -0.53 7.11 6.10
CA GLU A 11 -0.16 5.69 6.28
C GLU A 11 1.05 5.28 5.43
N THR A 12 1.32 5.99 4.34
CA THR A 12 2.41 5.67 3.41
C THR A 12 3.24 6.92 3.11
N VAL A 13 4.12 7.30 4.03
CA VAL A 13 4.94 8.51 3.89
C VAL A 13 6.11 8.27 2.93
N GLU A 14 6.29 9.16 1.96
CA GLU A 14 7.51 9.21 1.15
C GLU A 14 8.71 9.52 2.04
N ILE A 15 9.77 8.73 1.90
CA ILE A 15 10.99 8.92 2.66
C ILE A 15 11.71 10.21 2.20
N ASP A 16 11.85 11.17 3.11
CA ASP A 16 12.72 12.33 2.89
C ASP A 16 14.19 11.95 3.11
N SER A 17 15.01 12.14 2.07
CA SER A 17 16.45 11.86 2.07
C SER A 17 17.28 13.11 1.75
N SER A 18 16.69 14.31 1.84
CA SER A 18 17.30 15.57 1.38
C SER A 18 18.67 15.86 2.01
N ASP A 19 18.82 15.67 3.33
CA ASP A 19 20.07 15.90 4.08
C ASP A 19 20.87 14.62 4.45
N ASP A 20 20.46 13.44 3.95
CA ASP A 20 21.10 12.17 4.28
C ASP A 20 22.47 12.00 3.55
N PRO A 21 23.59 11.77 4.25
CA PRO A 21 24.89 11.49 3.61
C PRO A 21 24.91 10.22 2.74
N LEU A 22 23.96 9.31 2.94
CA LEU A 22 23.79 8.06 2.19
C LEU A 22 22.61 8.11 1.21
N TRP A 23 22.14 9.32 0.84
CA TRP A 23 21.00 9.50 -0.05
C TRP A 23 21.06 8.67 -1.34
N TYR A 24 22.26 8.43 -1.87
CA TYR A 24 22.49 7.67 -3.09
C TYR A 24 22.07 6.21 -2.97
N ARG A 25 21.85 5.69 -1.75
CA ARG A 25 21.30 4.34 -1.50
C ARG A 25 19.81 4.23 -1.77
N ASP A 26 19.07 5.34 -1.71
CA ASP A 26 17.65 5.40 -2.06
C ASP A 26 17.41 6.07 -3.43
N ALA A 27 18.49 6.47 -4.12
CA ALA A 27 18.42 7.14 -5.40
C ALA A 27 17.69 6.29 -6.45
N VAL A 28 16.86 6.97 -7.26
CA VAL A 28 16.39 6.49 -8.55
C VAL A 28 16.95 7.47 -9.57
N ILE A 29 17.88 6.98 -10.36
CA ILE A 29 18.68 7.78 -11.27
C ILE A 29 18.06 7.71 -12.67
N TYR A 30 17.89 8.85 -13.32
CA TYR A 30 17.44 8.95 -14.70
C TYR A 30 18.59 9.40 -15.59
N GLN A 31 19.05 8.50 -16.44
CA GLN A 31 20.11 8.76 -17.41
C GLN A 31 19.52 9.45 -18.63
N LEU A 32 19.95 10.69 -18.89
CA LEU A 32 19.52 11.45 -20.07
C LEU A 32 20.70 12.06 -20.83
N ASN A 33 20.49 12.25 -22.13
CA ASN A 33 21.40 12.99 -23.00
C ASN A 33 20.80 14.36 -23.32
N VAL A 34 21.50 15.45 -23.00
CA VAL A 34 21.05 16.83 -23.26
C VAL A 34 20.67 17.00 -24.73
N LYS A 35 21.52 16.48 -25.63
CA LYS A 35 21.33 16.51 -27.09
C LYS A 35 20.01 15.86 -27.54
N ALA A 36 19.54 14.85 -26.83
CA ALA A 36 18.42 14.02 -27.24
C ALA A 36 17.09 14.32 -26.53
N PHE A 37 17.14 15.14 -25.47
CA PHE A 37 16.00 15.25 -24.56
C PHE A 37 14.94 16.24 -25.06
N PHE A 38 15.29 17.52 -25.26
CA PHE A 38 14.37 18.51 -25.82
C PHE A 38 15.15 19.70 -26.40
N ASP A 39 14.78 20.12 -27.61
CA ASP A 39 15.35 21.29 -28.31
C ASP A 39 14.43 22.49 -28.06
N SER A 40 14.97 23.53 -27.41
CA SER A 40 14.21 24.73 -27.04
C SER A 40 14.39 25.89 -28.02
N ASN A 41 15.38 25.82 -28.91
CA ASN A 41 15.76 26.91 -29.82
C ASN A 41 15.50 26.58 -31.30
N ASP A 42 14.98 25.38 -31.58
CA ASP A 42 14.60 24.85 -32.89
C ASP A 42 15.77 24.74 -33.87
N ASP A 43 16.99 24.48 -33.38
CA ASP A 43 18.17 24.26 -34.22
C ASP A 43 18.38 22.82 -34.69
N GLY A 44 17.66 21.87 -34.08
CA GLY A 44 17.70 20.43 -34.35
C GLY A 44 18.44 19.61 -33.28
N VAL A 45 18.93 20.24 -32.22
CA VAL A 45 19.76 19.66 -31.16
C VAL A 45 19.18 20.03 -29.79
N GLY A 46 19.12 19.08 -28.86
CA GLY A 46 18.64 19.36 -27.51
C GLY A 46 19.63 20.18 -26.68
N ASP A 47 19.13 20.99 -25.76
CA ASP A 47 19.91 21.99 -25.01
C ASP A 47 19.49 22.10 -23.52
N PHE A 48 20.27 22.83 -22.70
CA PHE A 48 20.00 22.93 -21.26
C PHE A 48 18.72 23.68 -20.90
N LYS A 49 18.27 24.65 -21.70
CA LYS A 49 16.97 25.29 -21.49
C LYS A 49 15.86 24.31 -21.82
N GLY A 50 16.07 23.46 -22.82
CA GLY A 50 15.18 22.37 -23.14
C GLY A 50 15.05 21.35 -22.00
N VAL A 51 16.17 20.93 -21.41
CA VAL A 51 16.16 20.09 -20.19
C VAL A 51 15.41 20.78 -19.05
N THR A 52 15.68 22.06 -18.81
CA THR A 52 15.00 22.87 -17.78
C THR A 52 13.49 22.88 -17.97
N ALA A 53 13.02 23.05 -19.20
CA ALA A 53 11.60 23.04 -19.55
C ALA A 53 10.90 21.69 -19.34
N LYS A 54 11.66 20.60 -19.21
CA LYS A 54 11.16 19.23 -19.02
C LYS A 54 11.44 18.65 -17.64
N LEU A 55 12.00 19.42 -16.70
CA LEU A 55 12.25 18.96 -15.33
C LEU A 55 10.97 18.55 -14.58
N ASP A 56 9.83 19.17 -14.89
CA ASP A 56 8.54 18.78 -14.30
C ASP A 56 8.17 17.34 -14.69
N TYR A 57 8.38 16.95 -15.96
CA TYR A 57 8.19 15.56 -16.39
C TYR A 57 9.10 14.58 -15.62
N VAL A 58 10.37 14.94 -15.44
CA VAL A 58 11.35 14.11 -14.72
C VAL A 58 10.94 13.98 -13.24
N LYS A 59 10.53 15.07 -12.60
CA LYS A 59 10.01 15.04 -11.22
C LYS A 59 8.76 14.16 -11.12
N ASP A 60 7.80 14.35 -12.01
CA ASP A 60 6.52 13.62 -12.05
C ASP A 60 6.68 12.15 -12.41
N LEU A 61 7.77 11.77 -13.08
CA LEU A 61 8.12 10.35 -13.28
C LEU A 61 8.37 9.66 -11.93
N GLY A 62 8.80 10.39 -10.91
CA GLY A 62 9.13 9.86 -9.58
C GLY A 62 10.61 9.49 -9.43
N VAL A 63 11.51 10.04 -10.25
CA VAL A 63 12.96 9.92 -10.03
C VAL A 63 13.44 11.03 -9.09
N ASN A 64 14.63 10.89 -8.51
CA ASN A 64 15.21 11.89 -7.61
C ASN A 64 16.63 12.35 -7.99
N THR A 65 17.21 11.73 -9.02
CA THR A 65 18.58 12.02 -9.47
C THR A 65 18.63 11.98 -10.99
N ILE A 66 19.27 12.98 -11.61
CA ILE A 66 19.54 13.04 -13.04
C ILE A 66 21.01 12.72 -13.25
N TRP A 67 21.29 11.80 -14.16
CA TRP A 67 22.63 11.59 -14.70
C TRP A 67 22.69 12.15 -16.11
N LEU A 68 23.53 13.18 -16.29
CA LEU A 68 23.81 13.78 -17.59
C LEU A 68 25.00 13.06 -18.25
N MET A 69 24.79 12.60 -19.47
CA MET A 69 25.86 12.22 -20.41
C MET A 69 26.83 13.41 -20.67
N PRO A 70 28.01 13.20 -21.29
CA PRO A 70 28.98 14.27 -21.49
C PRO A 70 28.37 15.44 -22.28
N PHE A 71 28.50 16.65 -21.75
CA PHE A 71 28.00 17.89 -22.36
C PHE A 71 29.12 18.92 -22.61
N TYR A 72 30.38 18.48 -22.48
CA TYR A 72 31.57 19.31 -22.60
C TYR A 72 31.87 19.63 -24.07
N PRO A 73 32.58 20.74 -24.37
CA PRO A 73 33.12 20.97 -25.70
C PRO A 73 33.93 19.77 -26.20
N SER A 74 33.60 19.29 -27.39
CA SER A 74 34.08 18.02 -27.95
C SER A 74 33.86 18.07 -29.47
N PRO A 75 34.70 17.39 -30.28
CA PRO A 75 34.40 17.20 -31.69
C PRO A 75 33.32 16.12 -31.94
N LEU A 76 32.78 15.51 -30.88
CA LEU A 76 31.68 14.53 -30.87
C LEU A 76 31.98 13.28 -31.71
N ARG A 77 33.25 12.86 -31.80
CA ARG A 77 33.62 11.64 -32.53
C ARG A 77 33.28 10.38 -31.74
N ASP A 78 33.19 10.49 -30.42
CA ASP A 78 32.60 9.50 -29.52
C ASP A 78 31.48 10.14 -28.68
N ASP A 79 30.64 10.94 -29.34
CA ASP A 79 29.43 11.54 -28.76
C ASP A 79 29.64 12.35 -27.46
N GLY A 80 30.80 12.99 -27.33
CA GLY A 80 31.14 13.84 -26.19
C GLY A 80 32.10 13.22 -25.17
N TYR A 81 32.38 11.92 -25.26
CA TYR A 81 33.40 11.27 -24.42
C TYR A 81 34.83 11.69 -24.81
N ASP A 82 35.02 12.13 -26.05
CA ASP A 82 36.25 12.79 -26.51
C ASP A 82 36.25 14.29 -26.13
N ILE A 83 36.55 14.59 -24.86
CA ILE A 83 36.49 15.96 -24.31
C ILE A 83 37.65 16.85 -24.81
N SER A 84 37.34 18.06 -25.29
CA SER A 84 38.33 19.06 -25.72
C SER A 84 38.48 20.25 -24.76
N GLU A 85 37.52 20.46 -23.86
CA GLU A 85 37.60 21.44 -22.75
C GLU A 85 36.72 20.98 -21.57
N TYR A 86 37.28 20.79 -20.38
CA TYR A 86 36.56 20.23 -19.23
C TYR A 86 35.72 21.22 -18.41
N GLU A 87 36.05 22.52 -18.46
CA GLU A 87 35.49 23.56 -17.57
C GLU A 87 34.48 24.45 -18.30
N ASN A 88 33.80 23.89 -19.31
CA ASN A 88 32.85 24.62 -20.15
C ASN A 88 31.77 23.69 -20.69
N VAL A 89 30.75 24.27 -21.32
CA VAL A 89 29.62 23.57 -21.96
C VAL A 89 29.78 23.61 -23.47
N HIS A 90 29.45 22.50 -24.16
CA HIS A 90 29.47 22.44 -25.62
C HIS A 90 28.53 23.51 -26.20
N PRO A 91 28.96 24.34 -27.17
CA PRO A 91 28.14 25.46 -27.66
C PRO A 91 26.77 25.09 -28.21
N GLN A 92 26.58 23.85 -28.68
CA GLN A 92 25.28 23.34 -29.14
C GLN A 92 24.28 23.12 -27.99
N TYR A 93 24.73 22.95 -26.75
CA TYR A 93 23.86 22.69 -25.60
C TYR A 93 23.54 23.95 -24.80
N GLY A 94 24.11 25.10 -25.20
CA GLY A 94 23.96 26.39 -24.54
C GLY A 94 25.25 26.87 -23.89
N THR A 95 25.10 27.58 -22.78
CA THR A 95 26.19 28.22 -22.04
C THR A 95 26.33 27.66 -20.63
N LEU A 96 27.41 28.04 -19.94
CA LEU A 96 27.60 27.69 -18.54
C LEU A 96 26.49 28.27 -17.62
N ASP A 97 25.93 29.41 -17.98
CA ASP A 97 24.82 30.02 -17.22
C ASP A 97 23.51 29.24 -17.43
N ASP A 98 23.27 28.71 -18.63
CA ASP A 98 22.12 27.85 -18.90
C ASP A 98 22.21 26.54 -18.09
N PHE A 99 23.42 25.98 -17.93
CA PHE A 99 23.65 24.83 -17.04
C PHE A 99 23.35 25.17 -15.57
N ARG A 100 23.80 26.33 -15.08
CA ARG A 100 23.51 26.77 -13.70
C ARG A 100 22.01 26.95 -13.46
N GLU A 101 21.31 27.57 -14.40
CA GLU A 101 19.86 27.75 -14.32
C GLU A 101 19.14 26.39 -14.24
N MET A 102 19.56 25.42 -15.07
CA MET A 102 19.05 24.06 -15.06
C MET A 102 19.32 23.37 -13.72
N LEU A 103 20.56 23.45 -13.21
CA LEU A 103 20.97 22.86 -11.93
C LEU A 103 20.15 23.42 -10.76
N ASP A 104 20.02 24.74 -10.67
CA ASP A 104 19.21 25.39 -9.64
C ASP A 104 17.72 25.00 -9.76
N ALA A 105 17.21 24.87 -10.99
CA ALA A 105 15.84 24.44 -11.24
C ALA A 105 15.59 22.98 -10.85
N ALA A 106 16.59 22.11 -11.01
CA ALA A 106 16.55 20.72 -10.56
C ALA A 106 16.57 20.65 -9.02
N HIS A 107 17.48 21.36 -8.35
CA HIS A 107 17.55 21.40 -6.89
C HIS A 107 16.28 21.97 -6.25
N ARG A 108 15.66 23.02 -6.82
CA ARG A 108 14.36 23.53 -6.36
C ARG A 108 13.23 22.48 -6.42
N ARG A 109 13.39 21.44 -7.23
CA ARG A 109 12.45 20.33 -7.38
C ARG A 109 12.82 19.11 -6.54
N GLY A 110 13.90 19.18 -5.77
CA GLY A 110 14.44 18.04 -5.02
C GLY A 110 15.19 17.02 -5.89
N LEU A 111 15.55 17.39 -7.13
CA LEU A 111 16.31 16.55 -8.04
C LEU A 111 17.81 16.84 -7.89
N ARG A 112 18.60 15.81 -7.64
CA ARG A 112 20.07 15.89 -7.67
C ARG A 112 20.58 15.70 -9.10
N VAL A 113 21.75 16.25 -9.42
CA VAL A 113 22.36 16.17 -10.75
C VAL A 113 23.79 15.65 -10.64
N ILE A 114 24.06 14.54 -11.32
CA ILE A 114 25.41 14.00 -11.51
C ILE A 114 25.84 14.12 -12.96
N THR A 115 27.14 14.27 -13.16
CA THR A 115 27.74 14.45 -14.50
C THR A 115 28.83 13.42 -14.73
N GLU A 116 29.24 13.27 -15.99
CA GLU A 116 30.39 12.46 -16.35
C GLU A 116 31.70 13.08 -15.91
N LEU A 117 32.66 12.26 -15.52
CA LEU A 117 34.04 12.67 -15.30
C LEU A 117 34.95 11.70 -16.06
N VAL A 118 35.17 12.02 -17.35
CA VAL A 118 36.02 11.24 -18.26
C VAL A 118 37.47 11.62 -18.02
N ILE A 119 38.16 10.81 -17.21
CA ILE A 119 39.51 11.13 -16.73
C ILE A 119 40.58 10.22 -17.29
N ASN A 120 40.22 9.11 -17.96
CA ASN A 120 41.20 8.24 -18.60
C ASN A 120 41.89 8.90 -19.79
N HIS A 121 41.14 9.66 -20.59
CA HIS A 121 41.60 10.19 -21.87
C HIS A 121 40.96 11.56 -22.15
N THR A 122 41.51 12.27 -23.13
CA THR A 122 40.89 13.48 -23.70
C THR A 122 40.69 13.31 -25.21
N SER A 123 40.05 14.26 -25.88
CA SER A 123 40.13 14.37 -27.34
C SER A 123 41.57 14.64 -27.80
N SER A 124 41.93 14.16 -28.98
CA SER A 124 43.13 14.60 -29.70
C SER A 124 43.13 16.09 -30.00
N ASP A 125 41.95 16.74 -29.99
CA ASP A 125 41.80 18.17 -30.24
C ASP A 125 41.96 19.00 -28.94
N HIS A 126 42.10 18.35 -27.77
CA HIS A 126 42.32 19.02 -26.49
C HIS A 126 43.62 19.84 -26.50
N PRO A 127 43.64 21.07 -25.95
CA PRO A 127 44.84 21.91 -25.91
C PRO A 127 46.07 21.22 -25.30
N TRP A 128 45.85 20.38 -24.28
CA TRP A 128 46.91 19.56 -23.68
C TRP A 128 47.56 18.62 -24.71
N PHE A 129 46.81 17.87 -25.51
CA PHE A 129 47.39 16.96 -26.51
C PHE A 129 48.08 17.73 -27.63
N GLN A 130 47.47 18.83 -28.06
CA GLN A 130 48.04 19.72 -29.08
C GLN A 130 49.37 20.35 -28.62
N ALA A 131 49.52 20.63 -27.33
CA ALA A 131 50.79 21.03 -26.73
C ALA A 131 51.76 19.85 -26.65
N ALA A 132 51.32 18.71 -26.12
CA ALA A 132 52.14 17.51 -25.92
C ALA A 132 52.79 17.02 -27.22
N ARG A 133 52.02 16.89 -28.30
CA ARG A 133 52.53 16.41 -29.59
C ARG A 133 53.53 17.35 -30.28
N ARG A 134 53.58 18.62 -29.85
CA ARG A 134 54.55 19.62 -30.34
C ARG A 134 55.73 19.81 -29.38
N ALA A 135 55.60 19.35 -28.15
CA ALA A 135 56.61 19.52 -27.12
C ALA A 135 57.75 18.49 -27.29
N PRO A 136 59.00 18.86 -26.94
CA PRO A 136 60.12 17.93 -26.95
C PRO A 136 59.92 16.73 -26.00
N PRO A 137 60.48 15.55 -26.31
CA PRO A 137 60.50 14.41 -25.38
C PRO A 137 61.05 14.79 -23.99
N GLY A 138 60.37 14.36 -22.92
CA GLY A 138 60.73 14.62 -21.51
C GLY A 138 60.36 16.02 -21.00
N SER A 139 59.50 16.75 -21.70
CA SER A 139 58.93 18.02 -21.20
C SER A 139 57.64 17.78 -20.42
N PRO A 140 57.30 18.63 -19.42
CA PRO A 140 56.06 18.49 -18.66
C PRO A 140 54.81 18.45 -19.53
N GLU A 141 54.80 19.22 -20.63
CA GLU A 141 53.70 19.24 -21.60
C GLU A 141 53.61 17.93 -22.40
N ARG A 142 54.75 17.33 -22.77
CA ARG A 142 54.79 16.02 -23.46
C ARG A 142 54.25 14.91 -22.57
N ASP A 143 54.69 14.92 -21.30
CA ASP A 143 54.43 13.87 -20.33
C ASP A 143 53.00 13.88 -19.77
N PHE A 144 52.12 14.75 -20.29
CA PHE A 144 50.69 14.72 -19.99
C PHE A 144 49.97 13.51 -20.61
N TYR A 145 50.57 12.88 -21.63
CA TYR A 145 50.09 11.69 -22.32
C TYR A 145 51.16 10.60 -22.33
N VAL A 146 50.74 9.37 -22.63
CA VAL A 146 51.63 8.21 -22.67
C VAL A 146 52.23 8.06 -24.08
N TRP A 147 53.56 8.15 -24.18
CA TRP A 147 54.31 8.10 -25.45
C TRP A 147 55.30 6.94 -25.49
N SER A 148 55.57 6.42 -26.69
CA SER A 148 56.60 5.41 -26.94
C SER A 148 57.22 5.55 -28.33
N ASP A 149 58.49 5.17 -28.47
CA ASP A 149 59.19 5.11 -29.77
C ASP A 149 58.75 3.89 -30.61
N SER A 150 58.05 2.93 -30.01
CA SER A 150 57.52 1.73 -30.66
C SER A 150 56.16 1.32 -30.08
N ASP A 151 55.41 0.50 -30.81
CA ASP A 151 54.14 -0.10 -30.37
C ASP A 151 54.34 -1.39 -29.54
N GLN A 152 55.57 -1.65 -29.07
CA GLN A 152 55.96 -2.92 -28.43
C GLN A 152 55.78 -2.94 -26.91
N LEU A 153 55.44 -1.81 -26.28
CA LEU A 153 55.11 -1.78 -24.84
C LEU A 153 53.68 -2.26 -24.61
N TYR A 154 53.41 -2.80 -23.41
CA TYR A 154 52.07 -3.18 -22.97
C TYR A 154 51.44 -4.32 -23.79
N GLN A 155 52.30 -5.23 -24.28
CA GLN A 155 51.85 -6.40 -25.03
C GLN A 155 50.99 -7.31 -24.15
N GLY A 156 49.88 -7.78 -24.71
CA GLY A 156 48.90 -8.62 -24.00
C GLY A 156 47.64 -7.88 -23.50
N THR A 157 47.61 -6.55 -23.56
CA THR A 157 46.37 -5.78 -23.32
C THR A 157 45.39 -5.95 -24.46
N ARG A 158 44.11 -6.16 -24.12
CA ARG A 158 43.03 -6.27 -25.09
C ARG A 158 42.71 -4.93 -25.77
N ILE A 159 42.18 -5.00 -26.97
CA ILE A 159 41.56 -3.86 -27.66
C ILE A 159 40.07 -3.87 -27.31
N ILE A 160 39.51 -2.74 -26.88
CA ILE A 160 38.10 -2.62 -26.49
C ILE A 160 37.21 -2.50 -27.74
N PHE A 161 37.50 -1.51 -28.60
CA PHE A 161 36.75 -1.28 -29.85
C PHE A 161 37.33 -2.09 -31.01
N THR A 162 37.18 -3.41 -30.93
CA THR A 162 37.73 -4.39 -31.89
C THR A 162 37.26 -4.21 -33.33
N ASP A 163 36.10 -3.58 -33.54
CA ASP A 163 35.53 -3.37 -34.86
C ASP A 163 36.18 -2.18 -35.60
N THR A 164 36.91 -1.30 -34.89
CA THR A 164 37.48 -0.06 -35.42
C THR A 164 38.99 0.01 -35.24
N GLU A 165 39.50 -0.29 -34.04
CA GLU A 165 40.91 -0.16 -33.70
C GLU A 165 41.68 -1.46 -33.90
N THR A 166 42.89 -1.35 -34.45
CA THR A 166 43.77 -2.51 -34.71
C THR A 166 44.91 -2.62 -33.69
N SER A 167 45.13 -1.56 -32.91
CA SER A 167 46.17 -1.43 -31.90
C SER A 167 45.73 -0.38 -30.87
N ASN A 168 46.23 -0.48 -29.64
CA ASN A 168 46.10 0.57 -28.61
C ASN A 168 47.21 1.64 -28.74
N TRP A 169 48.08 1.53 -29.75
CA TRP A 169 49.11 2.51 -30.08
C TRP A 169 48.85 3.10 -31.46
N SER A 170 48.85 4.44 -31.54
CA SER A 170 48.75 5.18 -32.80
C SER A 170 49.96 6.07 -33.03
N TRP A 171 50.46 6.09 -34.27
CA TRP A 171 51.61 6.93 -34.64
C TRP A 171 51.20 8.40 -34.84
N ASP A 172 51.83 9.32 -34.09
CA ASP A 172 51.65 10.75 -34.32
C ASP A 172 52.76 11.31 -35.24
N PRO A 173 52.39 11.88 -36.41
CA PRO A 173 53.38 12.35 -37.38
C PRO A 173 54.13 13.63 -36.97
N LEU A 174 53.60 14.43 -36.03
CA LEU A 174 54.26 15.63 -35.52
C LEU A 174 55.24 15.27 -34.41
N ALA A 175 54.76 14.45 -33.47
CA ALA A 175 55.51 14.01 -32.31
C ALA A 175 56.59 12.96 -32.66
N LYS A 176 56.45 12.32 -33.82
CA LYS A 176 57.28 11.21 -34.33
C LYS A 176 57.45 10.09 -33.31
N ALA A 177 56.34 9.76 -32.65
CA ALA A 177 56.25 8.73 -31.63
C ALA A 177 54.83 8.16 -31.63
N TYR A 178 54.68 6.97 -31.08
CA TYR A 178 53.38 6.40 -30.78
C TYR A 178 52.81 7.01 -29.50
N TYR A 179 51.49 7.19 -29.45
CA TYR A 179 50.76 7.50 -28.23
C TYR A 179 49.74 6.41 -27.92
N TRP A 180 49.48 6.21 -26.63
CA TRP A 180 48.54 5.20 -26.15
C TRP A 180 47.10 5.71 -26.20
N HIS A 181 46.19 4.81 -26.52
CA HIS A 181 44.75 5.00 -26.41
C HIS A 181 44.05 3.67 -26.14
N ARG A 182 43.14 3.63 -25.15
CA ARG A 182 42.32 2.42 -24.86
C ARG A 182 41.06 2.33 -25.70
N PHE A 183 40.59 3.49 -26.15
CA PHE A 183 39.40 3.67 -26.97
C PHE A 183 39.83 4.04 -28.40
N PHE A 184 39.16 4.99 -29.05
CA PHE A 184 39.54 5.39 -30.39
C PHE A 184 40.89 6.11 -30.44
N SER A 185 41.54 6.07 -31.60
CA SER A 185 42.82 6.77 -31.80
C SER A 185 42.72 8.29 -31.53
N HIS A 186 41.54 8.89 -31.66
CA HIS A 186 41.32 10.30 -31.32
C HIS A 186 41.00 10.56 -29.84
N GLN A 187 41.16 9.55 -28.98
CA GLN A 187 41.04 9.62 -27.52
C GLN A 187 42.37 9.25 -26.85
N PRO A 188 43.43 10.08 -26.99
CA PRO A 188 44.72 9.81 -26.34
C PRO A 188 44.60 9.77 -24.82
N ASP A 189 45.19 8.74 -24.21
CA ASP A 189 45.14 8.47 -22.78
C ASP A 189 46.05 9.42 -21.98
N LEU A 190 45.53 9.90 -20.86
CA LEU A 190 46.24 10.77 -19.92
C LEU A 190 47.24 9.94 -19.09
N ASN A 191 48.42 10.51 -18.86
CA ASN A 191 49.47 9.84 -18.11
C ASN A 191 49.34 10.09 -16.60
N PHE A 192 48.72 9.19 -15.86
CA PHE A 192 48.55 9.33 -14.40
C PHE A 192 49.83 9.13 -13.57
N ASP A 193 50.94 8.68 -14.17
CA ASP A 193 52.25 8.75 -13.50
C ASP A 193 52.76 10.19 -13.39
N ASN A 194 52.22 11.12 -14.19
CA ASN A 194 52.49 12.55 -14.08
C ASN A 194 51.56 13.21 -13.04
N PRO A 195 52.08 13.74 -11.92
CA PRO A 195 51.25 14.34 -10.87
C PRO A 195 50.48 15.59 -11.33
N GLN A 196 50.89 16.24 -12.44
CA GLN A 196 50.15 17.37 -12.99
C GLN A 196 48.80 16.97 -13.61
N VAL A 197 48.68 15.74 -14.11
CA VAL A 197 47.41 15.19 -14.61
C VAL A 197 46.41 15.09 -13.47
N LEU A 198 46.83 14.55 -12.32
CA LEU A 198 45.96 14.45 -11.14
C LEU A 198 45.51 15.83 -10.61
N GLU A 199 46.40 16.83 -10.60
CA GLU A 199 46.00 18.19 -10.21
C GLU A 199 45.01 18.81 -11.21
N ALA A 200 45.16 18.55 -12.51
CA ALA A 200 44.18 18.98 -13.50
C ALA A 200 42.81 18.33 -13.27
N VAL A 201 42.77 17.03 -12.96
CA VAL A 201 41.53 16.33 -12.57
C VAL A 201 40.91 16.96 -11.32
N PHE A 202 41.69 17.25 -10.27
CA PHE A 202 41.17 17.92 -9.08
C PHE A 202 40.61 19.31 -9.37
N LYS A 203 41.24 20.07 -10.28
CA LYS A 203 40.75 21.38 -10.70
C LYS A 203 39.39 21.26 -11.39
N THR A 204 39.25 20.33 -12.34
CA THR A 204 37.97 20.05 -13.02
C THR A 204 36.89 19.61 -12.05
N MET A 205 37.19 18.70 -11.12
CA MET A 205 36.23 18.27 -10.09
C MET A 205 35.76 19.44 -9.24
N ARG A 206 36.70 20.26 -8.73
CA ARG A 206 36.36 21.42 -7.89
C ARG A 206 35.49 22.42 -8.66
N PHE A 207 35.76 22.65 -9.94
CA PHE A 207 34.98 23.56 -10.77
C PHE A 207 33.49 23.20 -10.80
N TRP A 208 33.16 21.94 -11.06
CA TRP A 208 31.76 21.48 -11.12
C TRP A 208 31.12 21.30 -9.74
N LEU A 209 31.87 20.82 -8.74
CA LEU A 209 31.37 20.70 -7.36
C LEU A 209 31.11 22.05 -6.70
N ASP A 210 31.98 23.05 -6.93
CA ASP A 210 31.79 24.43 -6.45
C ASP A 210 30.56 25.09 -7.10
N MET A 211 30.16 24.62 -8.29
CA MET A 211 28.94 25.06 -8.97
C MET A 211 27.66 24.44 -8.38
N GLY A 212 27.77 23.30 -7.71
CA GLY A 212 26.66 22.62 -7.06
C GLY A 212 26.37 21.19 -7.54
N VAL A 213 27.15 20.64 -8.49
CA VAL A 213 26.99 19.24 -8.95
C VAL A 213 27.04 18.27 -7.77
N ASP A 214 26.16 17.28 -7.76
CA ASP A 214 25.94 16.39 -6.62
C ASP A 214 26.86 15.15 -6.62
N GLY A 215 27.54 14.88 -7.72
CA GLY A 215 28.47 13.77 -7.84
C GLY A 215 28.90 13.52 -9.27
N PHE A 216 29.76 12.52 -9.46
CA PHE A 216 30.27 12.14 -10.77
C PHE A 216 30.11 10.66 -11.05
N ARG A 217 29.77 10.30 -12.29
CA ARG A 217 30.15 9.00 -12.85
C ARG A 217 31.59 9.10 -13.33
N LEU A 218 32.45 8.25 -12.81
CA LEU A 218 33.82 8.12 -13.28
C LEU A 218 33.84 7.11 -14.43
N ASP A 219 34.07 7.63 -15.63
CA ASP A 219 34.12 6.86 -16.87
C ASP A 219 35.49 6.18 -17.03
N ALA A 220 35.49 4.94 -17.54
CA ALA A 220 36.70 4.23 -17.94
C ALA A 220 37.78 4.06 -16.85
N ILE A 221 37.40 4.08 -15.57
CA ILE A 221 38.37 4.06 -14.46
C ILE A 221 39.23 2.81 -14.31
N PRO A 222 38.90 1.62 -14.87
CA PRO A 222 39.82 0.51 -14.82
C PRO A 222 41.16 0.71 -15.54
N TYR A 223 41.24 1.72 -16.39
CA TYR A 223 42.29 1.84 -17.39
C TYR A 223 43.30 2.96 -17.12
N LEU A 224 43.22 3.66 -15.98
CA LEU A 224 44.00 4.89 -15.72
C LEU A 224 45.52 4.72 -15.69
N ILE A 225 46.04 3.52 -15.41
CA ILE A 225 47.48 3.25 -15.26
C ILE A 225 47.84 2.03 -16.09
N GLU A 226 48.99 2.12 -16.77
CA GLU A 226 49.60 1.02 -17.52
C GLU A 226 50.95 0.58 -16.94
N ARG A 227 51.20 -0.73 -16.92
CA ARG A 227 52.44 -1.39 -16.53
C ARG A 227 52.74 -2.55 -17.47
N ASP A 228 53.99 -2.61 -17.94
CA ASP A 228 54.43 -3.67 -18.82
C ASP A 228 54.32 -5.06 -18.15
N GLY A 229 53.89 -6.06 -18.92
CA GLY A 229 53.64 -7.42 -18.42
C GLY A 229 52.33 -7.60 -17.63
N THR A 230 51.43 -6.61 -17.62
CA THR A 230 50.10 -6.70 -16.99
C THR A 230 48.98 -6.59 -18.03
N SER A 231 47.72 -6.76 -17.61
CA SER A 231 46.54 -6.49 -18.45
C SER A 231 46.32 -4.99 -18.71
N ASN A 232 46.91 -4.11 -17.90
CA ASN A 232 46.60 -2.67 -17.84
C ASN A 232 45.14 -2.38 -17.47
N GLU A 233 44.58 -3.24 -16.62
CA GLU A 233 43.24 -3.12 -16.07
C GLU A 233 43.30 -3.38 -14.56
N ASN A 234 42.55 -2.62 -13.75
CA ASN A 234 42.41 -2.81 -12.29
C ASN A 234 43.75 -2.75 -11.52
N LEU A 235 44.73 -1.97 -12.00
CA LEU A 235 46.04 -1.92 -11.33
C LEU A 235 45.95 -1.25 -9.94
N PRO A 236 46.74 -1.68 -8.94
CA PRO A 236 46.70 -1.08 -7.60
C PRO A 236 46.93 0.45 -7.59
N GLU A 237 47.74 0.95 -8.51
CA GLU A 237 47.99 2.39 -8.68
C GLU A 237 46.75 3.15 -9.17
N THR A 238 45.91 2.53 -10.01
CA THR A 238 44.61 3.06 -10.42
C THR A 238 43.71 3.26 -9.20
N HIS A 239 43.60 2.24 -8.34
CA HIS A 239 42.87 2.35 -7.07
C HIS A 239 43.44 3.44 -6.16
N ALA A 240 44.78 3.59 -6.12
CA ALA A 240 45.42 4.67 -5.36
C ALA A 240 45.07 6.07 -5.88
N VAL A 241 44.86 6.25 -7.19
CA VAL A 241 44.33 7.49 -7.77
C VAL A 241 42.90 7.73 -7.29
N ILE A 242 42.03 6.73 -7.37
CA ILE A 242 40.62 6.84 -6.98
C ILE A 242 40.47 7.19 -5.49
N LYS A 243 41.28 6.59 -4.60
CA LYS A 243 41.32 6.95 -3.17
C LYS A 243 41.64 8.43 -2.96
N LYS A 244 42.53 9.01 -3.77
CA LYS A 244 42.86 10.44 -3.69
C LYS A 244 41.68 11.30 -4.18
N LEU A 245 40.96 10.89 -5.22
CA LEU A 245 39.75 11.56 -5.69
C LEU A 245 38.68 11.58 -4.60
N ARG A 246 38.42 10.42 -3.98
CA ARG A 246 37.49 10.28 -2.87
C ARG A 246 37.86 11.15 -1.69
N ALA A 247 39.10 11.08 -1.23
CA ALA A 247 39.57 11.89 -0.11
C ALA A 247 39.45 13.40 -0.36
N ALA A 248 39.67 13.84 -1.61
CA ALA A 248 39.52 15.24 -1.98
C ALA A 248 38.05 15.72 -1.93
N ILE A 249 37.09 14.85 -2.30
CA ILE A 249 35.67 15.12 -2.15
C ILE A 249 35.30 15.21 -0.67
N ASP A 250 35.58 14.17 0.10
CA ASP A 250 35.19 14.05 1.50
C ASP A 250 35.75 15.18 2.37
N ALA A 251 36.93 15.70 2.03
CA ALA A 251 37.57 16.78 2.77
C ALA A 251 36.87 18.15 2.62
N ARG A 252 36.13 18.39 1.54
CA ARG A 252 35.60 19.73 1.20
C ARG A 252 34.10 19.77 0.92
N TYR A 253 33.51 18.69 0.43
CA TYR A 253 32.13 18.67 -0.05
C TYR A 253 31.31 17.64 0.72
N LYS A 254 30.19 18.09 1.30
CA LYS A 254 29.25 17.20 1.99
C LYS A 254 28.31 16.55 1.00
N ASN A 255 27.92 15.31 1.28
CA ASN A 255 26.85 14.59 0.58
C ASN A 255 27.05 14.49 -0.95
N ARG A 256 28.32 14.43 -1.39
CA ARG A 256 28.70 14.20 -2.79
C ARG A 256 29.19 12.78 -2.96
N PHE A 257 28.99 12.20 -4.14
CA PHE A 257 29.39 10.81 -4.37
C PHE A 257 30.08 10.56 -5.72
N LEU A 258 30.65 9.36 -5.83
CA LEU A 258 31.35 8.85 -7.00
C LEU A 258 30.72 7.52 -7.40
N LEU A 259 30.36 7.41 -8.68
CA LEU A 259 29.86 6.19 -9.33
C LEU A 259 30.93 5.64 -10.28
N ALA A 260 31.45 4.46 -9.98
CA ALA A 260 32.41 3.75 -10.80
C ALA A 260 31.75 3.09 -12.02
N GLU A 261 32.19 3.44 -13.22
CA GLU A 261 32.06 2.58 -14.38
C GLU A 261 33.23 1.59 -14.44
N ALA A 262 33.01 0.40 -13.89
CA ALA A 262 33.93 -0.72 -14.00
C ALA A 262 33.17 -1.93 -14.55
N ASN A 263 33.22 -2.15 -15.86
CA ASN A 263 32.65 -3.35 -16.50
C ASN A 263 33.60 -4.53 -16.33
N MET A 264 33.64 -5.14 -15.14
CA MET A 264 34.50 -6.27 -14.78
C MET A 264 33.68 -7.40 -14.13
N TRP A 265 34.34 -8.51 -13.77
CA TRP A 265 33.73 -9.58 -12.96
C TRP A 265 33.40 -9.09 -11.54
N PRO A 266 32.42 -9.68 -10.83
CA PRO A 266 31.95 -9.16 -9.54
C PRO A 266 33.06 -8.93 -8.50
N GLU A 267 34.03 -9.85 -8.42
CA GLU A 267 35.18 -9.78 -7.53
C GLU A 267 36.11 -8.59 -7.82
N ASP A 268 36.29 -8.24 -9.09
CA ASP A 268 37.13 -7.12 -9.50
C ASP A 268 36.39 -5.79 -9.31
N VAL A 269 35.08 -5.75 -9.60
CA VAL A 269 34.28 -4.53 -9.37
C VAL A 269 34.20 -4.19 -7.88
N ARG A 270 34.23 -5.20 -6.99
CA ARG A 270 34.25 -4.99 -5.55
C ARG A 270 35.45 -4.14 -5.09
N GLU A 271 36.60 -4.23 -5.76
CA GLU A 271 37.79 -3.48 -5.36
C GLU A 271 37.61 -1.95 -5.51
N TYR A 272 36.74 -1.50 -6.41
CA TYR A 272 36.44 -0.07 -6.63
C TYR A 272 35.66 0.60 -5.49
N PHE A 273 35.18 -0.16 -4.52
CA PHE A 273 34.66 0.39 -3.27
C PHE A 273 35.77 0.60 -2.22
N GLY A 274 36.94 -0.02 -2.40
CA GLY A 274 38.02 -0.06 -1.43
C GLY A 274 37.54 -0.60 -0.08
N ASP A 275 37.98 0.05 1.00
CA ASP A 275 37.48 -0.16 2.36
C ASP A 275 36.37 0.86 2.72
N GLY A 276 35.58 1.27 1.72
CA GLY A 276 34.64 2.39 1.81
C GLY A 276 35.27 3.75 1.50
N ASN A 277 36.51 3.76 0.98
CA ASN A 277 37.34 4.95 0.75
C ASN A 277 37.71 5.17 -0.73
N GLU A 278 37.02 4.50 -1.66
CA GLU A 278 37.10 4.75 -3.10
C GLU A 278 35.75 5.26 -3.61
N CYS A 279 35.10 4.56 -4.54
CA CYS A 279 33.79 4.95 -5.04
C CYS A 279 32.68 4.59 -4.05
N HIS A 280 31.65 5.43 -4.01
CA HIS A 280 30.47 5.20 -3.20
C HIS A 280 29.55 4.18 -3.87
N MET A 281 29.50 4.26 -5.20
CA MET A 281 28.71 3.37 -6.04
C MET A 281 29.54 2.74 -7.14
N ALA A 282 29.13 1.56 -7.60
CA ALA A 282 29.64 0.95 -8.83
C ALA A 282 28.49 0.29 -9.59
N TYR A 283 28.57 0.25 -10.93
CA TYR A 283 27.60 -0.49 -11.73
C TYR A 283 27.66 -1.99 -11.45
N HIS A 284 26.50 -2.63 -11.29
CA HIS A 284 26.42 -4.08 -11.22
C HIS A 284 26.34 -4.70 -12.62
N PHE A 285 27.35 -4.46 -13.47
CA PHE A 285 27.45 -5.02 -14.83
C PHE A 285 27.19 -6.53 -14.90
N PRO A 286 27.71 -7.38 -13.98
CA PRO A 286 27.50 -8.82 -14.07
C PRO A 286 26.04 -9.28 -13.97
N LEU A 287 25.19 -8.56 -13.22
CA LEU A 287 23.79 -8.92 -13.01
C LEU A 287 22.95 -8.68 -14.27
N MET A 288 23.19 -7.56 -14.95
CA MET A 288 22.36 -7.09 -16.07
C MET A 288 22.17 -8.17 -17.15
N PRO A 289 23.21 -8.80 -17.74
CA PRO A 289 23.02 -9.84 -18.76
C PRO A 289 22.27 -11.07 -18.24
N ARG A 290 22.46 -11.44 -16.96
CA ARG A 290 21.83 -12.62 -16.35
C ARG A 290 20.33 -12.42 -16.14
N MET A 291 19.86 -11.18 -15.98
CA MET A 291 18.42 -10.89 -15.96
C MET A 291 17.75 -11.23 -17.29
N TYR A 292 18.36 -10.86 -18.42
CA TYR A 292 17.89 -11.25 -19.75
C TYR A 292 17.93 -12.76 -19.94
N MET A 293 19.06 -13.41 -19.58
CA MET A 293 19.18 -14.87 -19.67
C MET A 293 18.12 -15.59 -18.84
N ALA A 294 17.82 -15.13 -17.63
CA ALA A 294 16.86 -15.76 -16.73
C ALA A 294 15.43 -15.75 -17.31
N ILE A 295 15.03 -14.67 -18.00
CA ILE A 295 13.77 -14.62 -18.73
C ILE A 295 13.80 -15.56 -19.92
N ALA A 296 14.84 -15.51 -20.76
CA ALA A 296 14.95 -16.36 -21.94
C ALA A 296 14.96 -17.87 -21.61
N GLN A 297 15.55 -18.24 -20.47
CA GLN A 297 15.62 -19.63 -19.99
C GLN A 297 14.42 -20.03 -19.14
N GLU A 298 13.56 -19.09 -18.75
CA GLU A 298 12.54 -19.25 -17.70
C GLU A 298 13.11 -19.90 -16.41
N ASP A 299 14.31 -19.50 -16.00
CA ASP A 299 15.01 -20.07 -14.85
C ASP A 299 15.69 -18.96 -14.04
N ARG A 300 15.48 -18.94 -12.72
CA ARG A 300 16.08 -17.97 -11.80
C ARG A 300 17.58 -18.15 -11.60
N HIS A 301 18.12 -19.30 -12.00
CA HIS A 301 19.49 -19.71 -11.67
C HIS A 301 20.57 -18.69 -12.10
N PRO A 302 20.57 -18.10 -13.31
CA PRO A 302 21.58 -17.13 -13.70
C PRO A 302 21.65 -15.92 -12.76
N ILE A 303 20.50 -15.44 -12.28
CA ILE A 303 20.42 -14.33 -11.33
C ILE A 303 20.92 -14.75 -9.94
N VAL A 304 20.44 -15.89 -9.45
CA VAL A 304 20.80 -16.37 -8.10
C VAL A 304 22.29 -16.70 -8.01
N GLU A 305 22.84 -17.32 -9.05
CA GLU A 305 24.26 -17.69 -9.13
C GLU A 305 25.15 -16.46 -9.14
N ILE A 306 24.89 -15.47 -10.01
CA ILE A 306 25.76 -14.30 -10.08
C ILE A 306 25.72 -13.47 -8.79
N ILE A 307 24.55 -13.34 -8.16
CA ILE A 307 24.43 -12.62 -6.88
C ILE A 307 25.14 -13.37 -5.74
N GLN A 308 25.18 -14.71 -5.76
CA GLN A 308 25.94 -15.49 -4.79
C GLN A 308 27.46 -15.37 -4.99
N GLN A 309 27.90 -15.07 -6.21
CA GLN A 309 29.30 -14.83 -6.53
C GLN A 309 29.71 -13.37 -6.24
N THR A 310 28.76 -12.43 -6.24
CA THR A 310 29.02 -11.02 -5.89
C THR A 310 29.44 -10.88 -4.43
N PRO A 311 30.66 -10.38 -4.13
CA PRO A 311 31.11 -10.18 -2.76
C PRO A 311 30.31 -9.11 -2.01
N GLU A 312 30.32 -9.17 -0.68
CA GLU A 312 29.78 -8.10 0.16
C GLU A 312 30.58 -6.80 -0.01
N ILE A 313 29.87 -5.67 -0.11
CA ILE A 313 30.44 -4.33 -0.25
C ILE A 313 30.60 -3.64 1.11
N PRO A 314 31.48 -2.63 1.26
CA PRO A 314 31.63 -1.90 2.51
C PRO A 314 30.32 -1.22 2.95
N GLU A 315 30.15 -1.04 4.25
CA GLU A 315 29.03 -0.27 4.77
C GLU A 315 29.04 1.16 4.22
N GLY A 316 27.87 1.66 3.81
CA GLY A 316 27.72 2.95 3.16
C GLY A 316 27.90 2.92 1.64
N CYS A 317 28.53 1.90 1.05
CA CYS A 317 28.60 1.75 -0.40
C CYS A 317 27.30 1.15 -1.00
N GLN A 318 27.16 1.23 -2.32
CA GLN A 318 25.95 0.77 -3.00
C GLN A 318 26.17 0.31 -4.46
N TRP A 319 25.46 -0.73 -4.87
CA TRP A 319 25.39 -1.10 -6.29
C TRP A 319 24.46 -0.18 -7.08
N ALA A 320 24.84 0.18 -8.31
CA ALA A 320 23.95 0.80 -9.29
C ALA A 320 23.39 -0.28 -10.22
N ILE A 321 22.07 -0.48 -10.19
CA ILE A 321 21.38 -1.50 -11.00
C ILE A 321 20.80 -0.83 -12.24
N PHE A 322 20.93 -1.45 -13.40
CA PHE A 322 20.43 -0.91 -14.66
C PHE A 322 20.05 -2.06 -15.61
N LEU A 323 19.14 -1.80 -16.54
CA LEU A 323 18.75 -2.76 -17.57
C LEU A 323 19.43 -2.47 -18.90
N ARG A 324 19.48 -1.19 -19.28
CA ARG A 324 20.10 -0.63 -20.48
C ARG A 324 20.69 0.73 -20.15
N ASN A 325 21.50 1.23 -21.06
CA ASN A 325 22.16 2.53 -21.00
C ASN A 325 22.35 3.05 -22.43
N HIS A 326 23.08 4.16 -22.57
CA HIS A 326 23.45 4.76 -23.85
C HIS A 326 24.43 3.94 -24.71
N ASP A 327 24.99 2.84 -24.20
CA ASP A 327 25.88 1.94 -24.94
C ASP A 327 25.13 0.66 -25.36
N GLU A 328 25.85 -0.28 -25.95
CA GLU A 328 25.35 -1.62 -26.19
C GLU A 328 25.13 -2.40 -24.89
N LEU A 329 24.30 -3.44 -24.96
CA LEU A 329 24.26 -4.48 -23.94
C LEU A 329 25.58 -5.24 -24.02
N THR A 330 26.53 -4.86 -23.18
CA THR A 330 27.87 -5.46 -23.15
C THR A 330 27.83 -6.93 -22.73
N LEU A 331 28.58 -7.75 -23.45
CA LEU A 331 28.79 -9.18 -23.22
C LEU A 331 30.29 -9.49 -23.06
N GLU A 332 31.08 -8.52 -22.61
CA GLU A 332 32.50 -8.72 -22.30
C GLU A 332 32.67 -9.65 -21.10
N MET A 333 31.96 -9.36 -20.00
CA MET A 333 32.06 -10.05 -18.70
C MET A 333 31.01 -11.17 -18.54
N VAL A 334 30.90 -11.99 -19.59
CA VAL A 334 30.15 -13.25 -19.61
C VAL A 334 31.03 -14.35 -20.19
N THR A 335 30.72 -15.61 -19.88
CA THR A 335 31.41 -16.74 -20.53
C THR A 335 31.08 -16.79 -22.02
N SER A 336 31.95 -17.43 -22.82
CA SER A 336 31.73 -17.57 -24.27
C SER A 336 30.39 -18.25 -24.61
N LYS A 337 29.98 -19.25 -23.83
CA LYS A 337 28.68 -19.94 -24.02
C LYS A 337 27.49 -19.04 -23.73
N GLU A 338 27.56 -18.23 -22.68
CA GLU A 338 26.51 -17.26 -22.35
C GLU A 338 26.42 -16.18 -23.43
N ARG A 339 27.56 -15.69 -23.92
CA ARG A 339 27.63 -14.73 -25.02
C ARG A 339 26.95 -15.26 -26.28
N ASP A 340 27.29 -16.48 -26.70
CA ASP A 340 26.68 -17.12 -27.87
C ASP A 340 25.17 -17.29 -27.68
N TYR A 341 24.73 -17.69 -26.48
CA TYR A 341 23.31 -17.79 -26.14
C TYR A 341 22.61 -16.43 -26.26
N MET A 342 23.18 -15.37 -25.68
CA MET A 342 22.63 -14.01 -25.75
C MET A 342 22.51 -13.52 -27.19
N TYR A 343 23.52 -13.77 -28.02
CA TYR A 343 23.47 -13.43 -29.45
C TYR A 343 22.37 -14.18 -30.20
N LEU A 344 22.19 -15.47 -29.93
CA LEU A 344 21.13 -16.27 -30.57
C LEU A 344 19.73 -15.79 -30.19
N MET A 345 19.54 -15.43 -28.91
CA MET A 345 18.23 -15.04 -28.39
C MET A 345 17.85 -13.60 -28.72
N TYR A 346 18.80 -12.66 -28.62
CA TYR A 346 18.48 -11.22 -28.63
C TYR A 346 19.04 -10.43 -29.83
N ALA A 347 19.97 -11.03 -30.58
CA ALA A 347 20.64 -10.40 -31.72
C ALA A 347 20.76 -11.36 -32.92
N ALA A 348 19.61 -11.88 -33.37
CA ALA A 348 19.52 -12.73 -34.55
C ALA A 348 20.02 -12.01 -35.83
N ASP A 349 19.73 -10.71 -35.97
CA ASP A 349 20.35 -9.86 -36.99
C ASP A 349 21.78 -9.50 -36.56
N LEU A 350 22.77 -9.87 -37.40
CA LEU A 350 24.18 -9.58 -37.12
C LEU A 350 24.47 -8.08 -37.01
N ARG A 351 23.67 -7.21 -37.65
CA ARG A 351 23.83 -5.75 -37.55
C ARG A 351 23.44 -5.23 -36.17
N ALA A 352 22.66 -5.95 -35.38
CA ALA A 352 22.36 -5.55 -34.00
C ALA A 352 23.54 -5.83 -33.05
N ARG A 353 24.60 -6.49 -33.51
CA ARG A 353 25.84 -6.73 -32.77
C ARG A 353 26.84 -5.63 -33.06
N ILE A 354 27.61 -5.23 -32.05
CA ILE A 354 28.71 -4.28 -32.17
C ILE A 354 29.73 -4.58 -31.07
N ASN A 355 31.03 -4.49 -31.38
CA ASN A 355 32.12 -4.88 -30.49
C ASN A 355 31.82 -6.27 -29.88
N VAL A 356 31.74 -6.36 -28.55
CA VAL A 356 31.33 -7.56 -27.81
C VAL A 356 29.98 -7.31 -27.11
N GLY A 357 28.94 -6.90 -27.85
CA GLY A 357 27.63 -6.63 -27.28
C GLY A 357 26.48 -6.49 -28.27
N ILE A 358 25.31 -6.04 -27.78
CA ILE A 358 24.05 -5.91 -28.54
C ILE A 358 23.49 -4.47 -28.44
N ARG A 359 23.47 -3.74 -29.55
CA ARG A 359 23.05 -2.32 -29.63
C ARG A 359 21.54 -2.15 -29.82
N ARG A 360 20.76 -2.62 -28.85
CA ARG A 360 19.29 -2.52 -28.84
C ARG A 360 18.75 -1.92 -27.55
N ARG A 361 17.56 -1.33 -27.58
CA ARG A 361 16.82 -0.83 -26.41
C ARG A 361 16.05 -1.93 -25.68
N LEU A 362 15.55 -1.63 -24.48
CA LEU A 362 14.86 -2.60 -23.62
C LEU A 362 13.60 -3.19 -24.28
N ALA A 363 12.68 -2.35 -24.75
CA ALA A 363 11.43 -2.82 -25.35
C ALA A 363 11.66 -3.70 -26.59
N PRO A 364 12.56 -3.33 -27.54
CA PRO A 364 12.96 -4.21 -28.63
C PRO A 364 13.61 -5.52 -28.20
N LEU A 365 14.44 -5.54 -27.15
CA LEU A 365 15.01 -6.77 -26.59
C LEU A 365 13.93 -7.69 -25.99
N MET A 366 12.87 -7.11 -25.44
CA MET A 366 11.71 -7.84 -24.92
C MET A 366 10.63 -8.12 -25.98
N GLU A 367 10.93 -7.92 -27.27
CA GLU A 367 9.99 -8.15 -28.38
C GLU A 367 8.68 -7.33 -28.27
N ASN A 368 8.75 -6.18 -27.59
CA ASN A 368 7.61 -5.34 -27.21
C ASN A 368 6.55 -6.03 -26.35
N ASP A 369 6.90 -7.13 -25.67
CA ASP A 369 6.06 -7.79 -24.68
C ASP A 369 6.04 -6.96 -23.39
N ILE A 370 4.95 -6.20 -23.18
CA ILE A 370 4.78 -5.28 -22.05
C ILE A 370 4.94 -6.00 -20.71
N ASP A 371 4.51 -7.26 -20.59
CA ASP A 371 4.61 -7.99 -19.32
C ASP A 371 6.07 -8.33 -19.00
N ARG A 372 6.89 -8.66 -20.01
CA ARG A 372 8.35 -8.81 -19.83
C ARG A 372 9.03 -7.49 -19.49
N VAL A 373 8.63 -6.39 -20.13
CA VAL A 373 9.16 -5.05 -19.81
C VAL A 373 8.83 -4.66 -18.37
N LYS A 374 7.60 -4.92 -17.92
CA LYS A 374 7.17 -4.70 -16.53
C LYS A 374 7.92 -5.61 -15.55
N LEU A 375 8.12 -6.89 -15.89
CA LEU A 375 8.89 -7.84 -15.09
C LEU A 375 10.34 -7.37 -14.90
N MET A 376 11.00 -6.96 -16.00
CA MET A 376 12.38 -6.45 -15.97
C MET A 376 12.50 -5.19 -15.11
N ASN A 377 11.58 -4.24 -15.25
CA ASN A 377 11.54 -3.03 -14.43
C ASN A 377 11.21 -3.36 -12.96
N GLY A 378 10.32 -4.31 -12.69
CA GLY A 378 10.05 -4.79 -11.33
C GLY A 378 11.30 -5.38 -10.68
N MET A 379 12.11 -6.15 -11.41
CA MET A 379 13.39 -6.61 -10.91
C MET A 379 14.36 -5.44 -10.70
N LEU A 380 14.54 -4.55 -11.69
CA LEU A 380 15.40 -3.35 -11.58
C LEU A 380 15.12 -2.56 -10.30
N LEU A 381 13.85 -2.27 -10.04
CA LEU A 381 13.44 -1.40 -8.93
C LEU A 381 13.53 -2.06 -7.55
N SER A 382 13.57 -3.39 -7.50
CA SER A 382 13.58 -4.13 -6.23
C SER A 382 14.90 -4.81 -5.91
N MET A 383 15.82 -5.01 -6.86
CA MET A 383 17.15 -5.61 -6.65
C MET A 383 18.01 -4.79 -5.66
N PRO A 384 19.02 -5.41 -5.00
CA PRO A 384 19.82 -4.73 -3.98
C PRO A 384 20.74 -3.66 -4.60
N GLY A 385 20.25 -2.42 -4.63
CA GLY A 385 20.96 -1.27 -5.14
C GLY A 385 20.03 -0.12 -5.54
N SER A 386 20.63 0.88 -6.18
CA SER A 386 19.93 2.06 -6.68
C SER A 386 19.69 1.92 -8.18
N PRO A 387 18.43 1.96 -8.66
CA PRO A 387 18.10 1.74 -10.05
C PRO A 387 18.44 2.96 -10.93
N ILE A 388 18.89 2.68 -12.15
CA ILE A 388 19.08 3.65 -13.23
C ILE A 388 18.09 3.32 -14.35
N ILE A 389 17.30 4.32 -14.73
CA ILE A 389 16.36 4.27 -15.86
C ILE A 389 16.97 5.08 -17.00
N TYR A 390 17.01 4.49 -18.21
CA TYR A 390 17.48 5.16 -19.40
C TYR A 390 16.34 5.92 -20.09
N TYR A 391 16.57 7.17 -20.50
CA TYR A 391 15.51 8.03 -21.01
C TYR A 391 14.73 7.38 -22.16
N GLY A 392 13.40 7.34 -22.06
CA GLY A 392 12.51 6.75 -23.04
C GLY A 392 12.15 5.28 -22.79
N ASP A 393 12.88 4.55 -21.93
CA ASP A 393 12.50 3.19 -21.57
C ASP A 393 11.19 3.15 -20.75
N GLU A 394 10.86 4.24 -20.03
CA GLU A 394 9.60 4.40 -19.29
C GLU A 394 8.36 4.49 -20.19
N ILE A 395 8.54 4.87 -21.46
CA ILE A 395 7.49 4.83 -22.50
C ILE A 395 7.67 3.64 -23.45
N GLY A 396 8.76 2.88 -23.35
CA GLY A 396 9.03 1.73 -24.20
C GLY A 396 9.60 2.10 -25.57
N MET A 397 10.41 3.16 -25.66
CA MET A 397 11.04 3.57 -26.91
C MET A 397 11.81 2.43 -27.60
N GLY A 398 11.72 2.43 -28.92
CA GLY A 398 12.47 1.53 -29.79
C GLY A 398 13.90 1.97 -30.06
N ASP A 399 14.57 1.25 -30.95
CA ASP A 399 15.92 1.57 -31.43
C ASP A 399 15.96 1.64 -32.96
N ASN A 400 17.02 2.25 -33.49
CA ASN A 400 17.36 2.24 -34.90
C ASN A 400 18.81 1.79 -35.11
N PHE A 401 19.06 0.48 -34.97
CA PHE A 401 20.41 -0.10 -35.11
C PHE A 401 21.01 0.01 -36.53
N PHE A 402 20.28 0.56 -37.52
CA PHE A 402 20.84 0.89 -38.84
C PHE A 402 21.70 2.15 -38.84
N VAL A 403 21.56 2.98 -37.80
CA VAL A 403 22.41 4.16 -37.59
C VAL A 403 23.76 3.70 -37.02
N GLY A 404 24.85 4.30 -37.50
CA GLY A 404 26.22 3.92 -37.17
C GLY A 404 26.52 3.93 -35.66
N ASP A 405 27.44 3.06 -35.25
CA ASP A 405 27.87 2.86 -33.86
C ASP A 405 26.68 2.55 -32.91
N ARG A 406 26.62 3.19 -31.74
CA ARG A 406 25.61 3.05 -30.68
C ARG A 406 24.48 4.07 -30.81
N ASN A 407 24.51 4.95 -31.81
CA ASN A 407 23.52 6.03 -31.99
C ASN A 407 22.08 5.53 -32.12
N GLY A 408 21.88 4.27 -32.53
CA GLY A 408 20.57 3.65 -32.65
C GLY A 408 19.74 3.64 -31.36
N VAL A 409 20.36 3.70 -30.18
CA VAL A 409 19.64 3.81 -28.90
C VAL A 409 19.54 5.25 -28.37
N ARG A 410 20.20 6.21 -29.05
CA ARG A 410 20.35 7.62 -28.65
C ARG A 410 19.48 8.57 -29.48
N THR A 411 18.33 8.11 -29.97
CA THR A 411 17.39 8.91 -30.76
C THR A 411 16.65 9.96 -29.92
N PRO A 412 16.09 11.02 -30.52
CA PRO A 412 15.32 12.03 -29.80
C PRO A 412 14.20 11.42 -28.94
N MET A 413 13.97 11.98 -27.76
CA MET A 413 12.86 11.62 -26.87
C MET A 413 11.50 11.87 -27.57
N GLN A 414 10.53 10.97 -27.36
CA GLN A 414 9.23 11.01 -28.04
C GLN A 414 8.16 11.67 -27.16
N TRP A 415 8.02 13.00 -27.26
CA TRP A 415 7.12 13.78 -26.43
C TRP A 415 5.66 13.76 -26.89
N SER A 416 5.41 13.90 -28.18
CA SER A 416 4.05 13.98 -28.74
C SER A 416 4.00 13.35 -30.15
N PRO A 417 2.79 13.12 -30.73
CA PRO A 417 2.68 12.63 -32.10
C PRO A 417 2.97 13.72 -33.16
N ASP A 418 3.32 14.94 -32.74
CA ASP A 418 3.63 16.04 -33.66
C ASP A 418 4.96 15.83 -34.39
N ARG A 419 5.23 16.75 -35.32
CA ARG A 419 6.51 16.85 -36.05
C ARG A 419 7.71 16.64 -35.12
N ASN A 420 8.64 15.81 -35.58
CA ASN A 420 9.85 15.42 -34.85
C ASN A 420 9.57 14.82 -33.46
N ALA A 421 8.45 14.13 -33.28
CA ALA A 421 8.02 13.60 -31.98
C ALA A 421 7.78 14.67 -30.89
N GLY A 422 7.56 15.93 -31.28
CA GLY A 422 7.50 17.05 -30.33
C GLY A 422 8.84 17.40 -29.67
N PHE A 423 9.96 16.82 -30.12
CA PHE A 423 11.31 17.11 -29.61
C PHE A 423 11.84 18.49 -30.06
N SER A 424 11.55 18.89 -31.31
CA SER A 424 12.05 20.11 -31.95
C SER A 424 11.08 20.59 -33.03
N ARG A 425 11.00 21.89 -33.33
CA ARG A 425 10.25 22.41 -34.50
C ARG A 425 11.15 22.63 -35.73
N ALA A 426 12.44 22.30 -35.64
CA ALA A 426 13.39 22.40 -36.75
C ALA A 426 12.94 21.61 -37.99
N ASP A 427 13.52 21.94 -39.15
CA ASP A 427 13.46 21.05 -40.33
C ASP A 427 13.89 19.63 -39.91
N PRO A 428 13.10 18.57 -40.17
CA PRO A 428 13.49 17.21 -39.82
C PRO A 428 14.90 16.85 -40.32
N GLN A 429 15.34 17.39 -41.46
CA GLN A 429 16.67 17.14 -42.01
C GLN A 429 17.82 17.78 -41.21
N ARG A 430 17.50 18.75 -40.35
CA ARG A 430 18.46 19.43 -39.46
C ARG A 430 18.60 18.76 -38.10
N LEU A 431 17.75 17.80 -37.77
CA LEU A 431 17.87 17.06 -36.52
C LEU A 431 19.23 16.35 -36.45
N TYR A 432 19.85 16.35 -35.27
CA TYR A 432 21.09 15.59 -35.06
C TYR A 432 20.89 14.09 -35.35
N LEU A 433 19.68 13.57 -35.08
CA LEU A 433 19.25 12.23 -35.45
C LEU A 433 17.73 12.20 -35.65
N GLN A 434 17.25 11.36 -36.56
CA GLN A 434 15.81 11.19 -36.78
C GLN A 434 15.16 10.46 -35.58
N PRO A 435 13.93 10.84 -35.18
CA PRO A 435 13.15 10.05 -34.24
C PRO A 435 12.76 8.69 -34.84
N ILE A 436 12.33 7.76 -34.00
CA ILE A 436 11.84 6.46 -34.47
C ILE A 436 10.50 6.65 -35.18
N MET A 437 10.36 6.06 -36.37
CA MET A 437 9.19 6.22 -37.25
C MET A 437 8.64 4.88 -37.75
N ASP A 438 9.13 3.75 -37.23
CA ASP A 438 8.57 2.44 -37.60
C ASP A 438 7.17 2.25 -36.99
N ALA A 439 6.42 1.29 -37.53
CA ALA A 439 5.02 1.08 -37.15
C ALA A 439 4.82 0.58 -35.70
N MET A 440 5.87 0.06 -35.04
CA MET A 440 5.78 -0.53 -33.71
C MET A 440 6.24 0.43 -32.62
N TYR A 441 7.33 1.17 -32.84
CA TYR A 441 7.92 2.06 -31.84
C TYR A 441 7.85 3.55 -32.22
N GLY A 442 7.25 3.86 -33.37
CA GLY A 442 7.18 5.22 -33.91
C GLY A 442 6.43 6.20 -33.01
N PHE A 443 6.88 7.45 -32.99
CA PHE A 443 6.35 8.48 -32.11
C PHE A 443 4.87 8.81 -32.32
N GLU A 444 4.30 8.49 -33.50
CA GLU A 444 2.87 8.67 -33.78
C GLU A 444 1.99 7.85 -32.83
N ALA A 445 2.45 6.67 -32.42
CA ALA A 445 1.74 5.77 -31.50
C ALA A 445 2.34 5.78 -30.08
N LEU A 446 3.67 5.88 -29.98
CA LEU A 446 4.40 5.77 -28.71
C LEU A 446 5.02 7.13 -28.34
N ASN A 447 4.35 7.88 -27.47
CA ASN A 447 4.86 9.17 -27.00
C ASN A 447 4.33 9.51 -25.60
N VAL A 448 4.99 10.46 -24.93
CA VAL A 448 4.64 10.91 -23.58
C VAL A 448 3.21 11.45 -23.51
N GLU A 449 2.78 12.28 -24.46
CA GLU A 449 1.43 12.87 -24.46
C GLU A 449 0.34 11.79 -24.48
N ALA A 450 0.46 10.79 -25.36
CA ALA A 450 -0.48 9.69 -25.47
C ALA A 450 -0.50 8.83 -24.20
N GLN A 451 0.69 8.46 -23.69
CA GLN A 451 0.79 7.61 -22.51
C GLN A 451 0.41 8.33 -21.20
N ALA A 452 0.58 9.65 -21.12
CA ALA A 452 0.15 10.41 -19.97
C ALA A 452 -1.38 10.37 -19.81
N ARG A 453 -2.13 10.35 -20.93
CA ARG A 453 -3.60 10.25 -20.93
C ARG A 453 -4.12 8.83 -20.68
N ASP A 454 -3.35 7.80 -21.02
CA ASP A 454 -3.72 6.40 -20.77
C ASP A 454 -3.28 5.93 -19.39
N ALA A 455 -4.22 5.73 -18.47
CA ALA A 455 -3.95 5.27 -17.11
C ALA A 455 -3.26 3.89 -17.05
N SER A 456 -3.42 3.06 -18.09
CA SER A 456 -2.83 1.72 -18.19
C SER A 456 -1.46 1.69 -18.88
N SER A 457 -0.98 2.84 -19.35
CA SER A 457 0.29 2.98 -20.07
C SER A 457 1.50 2.54 -19.27
N LEU A 458 2.60 2.25 -19.98
CA LEU A 458 3.86 1.90 -19.35
C LEU A 458 4.42 3.07 -18.53
N LEU A 459 4.24 4.32 -18.99
CA LEU A 459 4.62 5.52 -18.26
C LEU A 459 3.91 5.62 -16.91
N ASN A 460 2.58 5.53 -16.90
CA ASN A 460 1.79 5.65 -15.67
C ASN A 460 2.00 4.43 -14.76
N TRP A 461 2.27 3.25 -15.33
CA TRP A 461 2.72 2.09 -14.56
C TRP A 461 4.08 2.34 -13.89
N THR A 462 5.05 2.90 -14.61
CA THR A 462 6.39 3.21 -14.08
C THR A 462 6.31 4.23 -12.95
N ARG A 463 5.50 5.29 -13.10
CA ARG A 463 5.21 6.28 -12.04
C ARG A 463 4.68 5.62 -10.76
N ARG A 464 3.68 4.74 -10.89
CA ARG A 464 3.12 3.99 -9.75
C ARG A 464 4.17 3.14 -9.05
N MET A 465 4.98 2.40 -9.82
CA MET A 465 6.04 1.56 -9.28
C MET A 465 7.10 2.36 -8.52
N LEU A 466 7.49 3.53 -9.04
CA LEU A 466 8.45 4.42 -8.39
C LEU A 466 7.87 5.05 -7.12
N ALA A 467 6.60 5.45 -7.14
CA ALA A 467 5.89 5.93 -5.95
C ALA A 467 5.84 4.87 -4.85
N VAL A 468 5.56 3.60 -5.20
CA VAL A 468 5.59 2.48 -4.24
C VAL A 468 7.00 2.25 -3.71
N ARG A 469 8.03 2.25 -4.57
CA ARG A 469 9.42 2.04 -4.15
C ARG A 469 9.86 3.06 -3.09
N LYS A 470 9.43 4.31 -3.21
CA LYS A 470 9.77 5.41 -2.30
C LYS A 470 9.16 5.31 -0.90
N THR A 471 8.21 4.38 -0.68
CA THR A 471 7.59 4.16 0.64
C THR A 471 8.42 3.26 1.55
N SER A 472 9.53 2.68 1.07
CA SER A 472 10.32 1.71 1.82
C SER A 472 11.83 1.84 1.57
N HIS A 473 12.60 1.89 2.67
CA HIS A 473 14.06 1.82 2.62
C HIS A 473 14.55 0.42 2.31
N ALA A 474 13.76 -0.62 2.55
CA ALA A 474 14.19 -2.00 2.37
C ALA A 474 14.58 -2.30 0.91
N PHE A 475 14.01 -1.61 -0.09
CA PHE A 475 14.43 -1.77 -1.48
C PHE A 475 15.92 -1.40 -1.71
N GLY A 476 16.33 -0.22 -1.26
CA GLY A 476 17.69 0.30 -1.48
C GLY A 476 18.69 -0.13 -0.40
N ARG A 477 18.29 -0.08 0.87
CA ARG A 477 19.19 -0.29 2.03
C ARG A 477 19.09 -1.68 2.65
N GLY A 478 18.05 -2.45 2.31
CA GLY A 478 17.73 -3.71 2.97
C GLY A 478 18.70 -4.83 2.64
N LYS A 479 18.95 -5.68 3.64
CA LYS A 479 19.67 -6.94 3.48
C LYS A 479 18.84 -7.88 2.61
N ARG A 480 19.47 -8.51 1.62
CA ARG A 480 18.80 -9.42 0.69
C ARG A 480 18.89 -10.87 1.14
N ILE A 481 17.75 -11.56 1.21
CA ILE A 481 17.67 -12.99 1.54
C ILE A 481 16.93 -13.73 0.43
N PHE A 482 17.65 -14.49 -0.40
CA PHE A 482 17.03 -15.27 -1.48
C PHE A 482 16.34 -16.52 -0.93
N LEU A 483 15.06 -16.67 -1.29
CA LEU A 483 14.30 -17.87 -1.02
C LEU A 483 14.67 -18.96 -2.03
N LYS A 484 14.44 -20.21 -1.63
CA LYS A 484 14.75 -21.39 -2.46
C LYS A 484 13.48 -22.19 -2.76
N PRO A 485 12.51 -21.62 -3.49
CA PRO A 485 11.34 -22.37 -3.91
C PRO A 485 11.74 -23.56 -4.79
N GLY A 486 10.96 -24.65 -4.70
CA GLY A 486 11.12 -25.81 -5.56
C GLY A 486 10.89 -25.51 -7.04
N ASN A 487 10.02 -24.53 -7.34
CA ASN A 487 9.78 -24.06 -8.71
C ASN A 487 10.91 -23.12 -9.18
N ARG A 488 11.77 -23.61 -10.09
CA ARG A 488 12.91 -22.84 -10.63
C ARG A 488 12.52 -21.63 -11.48
N LYS A 489 11.29 -21.59 -11.99
CA LYS A 489 10.74 -20.46 -12.75
C LYS A 489 10.42 -19.25 -11.87
N ILE A 490 10.41 -19.42 -10.55
CA ILE A 490 10.05 -18.37 -9.60
C ILE A 490 11.29 -17.84 -8.89
N LEU A 491 11.58 -16.56 -9.09
CA LEU A 491 12.57 -15.84 -8.30
C LEU A 491 11.87 -15.18 -7.11
N ALA A 492 12.27 -15.52 -5.89
CA ALA A 492 11.71 -14.94 -4.67
C ALA A 492 12.81 -14.56 -3.68
N TYR A 493 12.67 -13.40 -3.04
CA TYR A 493 13.60 -12.91 -2.03
C TYR A 493 12.93 -11.95 -1.06
N LEU A 494 13.55 -11.78 0.11
CA LEU A 494 13.18 -10.80 1.11
C LEU A 494 14.21 -9.66 1.14
N SER A 495 13.71 -8.44 1.35
CA SER A 495 14.49 -7.27 1.70
C SER A 495 14.18 -6.88 3.13
N GLU A 496 15.18 -6.90 4.01
CA GLU A 496 15.00 -6.56 5.43
C GLU A 496 15.79 -5.30 5.81
N TYR A 497 15.10 -4.31 6.37
CA TYR A 497 15.70 -3.11 6.94
C TYR A 497 14.97 -2.70 8.22
N GLY A 498 15.48 -3.11 9.38
CA GLY A 498 14.80 -2.90 10.66
C GLY A 498 13.47 -3.68 10.71
N GLU A 499 12.36 -2.99 10.96
CA GLU A 499 11.01 -3.58 10.95
C GLU A 499 10.39 -3.63 9.54
N ASP A 500 10.97 -2.91 8.58
CA ASP A 500 10.53 -2.87 7.20
C ASP A 500 11.02 -4.12 6.44
N THR A 501 10.08 -4.99 6.10
CA THR A 501 10.36 -6.26 5.41
C THR A 501 9.50 -6.37 4.16
N ILE A 502 10.15 -6.49 3.00
CA ILE A 502 9.47 -6.71 1.72
C ILE A 502 9.75 -8.11 1.21
N LEU A 503 8.70 -8.88 0.95
CA LEU A 503 8.76 -10.10 0.15
C LEU A 503 8.52 -9.75 -1.32
N THR A 504 9.43 -10.13 -2.19
CA THR A 504 9.31 -9.97 -3.63
C THR A 504 9.29 -11.33 -4.32
N VAL A 505 8.34 -11.53 -5.25
CA VAL A 505 8.15 -12.80 -5.97
C VAL A 505 7.92 -12.52 -7.45
N PHE A 506 8.73 -13.10 -8.33
CA PHE A 506 8.68 -12.94 -9.79
C PHE A 506 8.46 -14.28 -10.49
N ASN A 507 7.54 -14.32 -11.44
CA ASN A 507 7.43 -15.40 -12.40
C ASN A 507 8.24 -15.10 -13.66
N LEU A 508 9.28 -15.88 -13.94
CA LEU A 508 10.12 -15.73 -15.13
C LEU A 508 9.57 -16.48 -16.34
N SER A 509 8.48 -17.25 -16.16
CA SER A 509 7.88 -18.07 -17.21
C SER A 509 6.78 -17.34 -17.95
N ARG A 510 6.64 -17.66 -19.25
CA ARG A 510 5.50 -17.23 -20.08
C ARG A 510 4.15 -17.85 -19.73
N ALA A 511 4.11 -18.73 -18.73
CA ALA A 511 2.89 -19.41 -18.28
C ALA A 511 2.67 -19.16 -16.78
N ALA A 512 1.42 -19.27 -16.33
CA ALA A 512 1.10 -19.18 -14.91
C ALA A 512 1.87 -20.24 -14.09
N GLN A 513 2.37 -19.87 -12.92
CA GLN A 513 3.17 -20.73 -12.06
C GLN A 513 2.66 -20.72 -10.61
N PRO A 514 2.48 -21.89 -9.97
CA PRO A 514 2.33 -21.99 -8.53
C PRO A 514 3.70 -22.03 -7.84
N VAL A 515 3.74 -21.59 -6.58
CA VAL A 515 4.92 -21.69 -5.72
C VAL A 515 4.55 -21.81 -4.25
N GLU A 516 5.30 -22.63 -3.54
CA GLU A 516 5.28 -22.68 -2.08
C GLU A 516 6.56 -22.00 -1.56
N LEU A 517 6.39 -21.04 -0.64
CA LEU A 517 7.48 -20.30 -0.02
C LEU A 517 7.58 -20.64 1.46
N ASP A 518 8.78 -20.97 1.91
CA ASP A 518 9.05 -21.09 3.34
C ASP A 518 9.20 -19.68 3.94
N LEU A 519 8.17 -19.25 4.66
CA LEU A 519 8.10 -17.97 5.36
C LEU A 519 7.92 -18.17 6.87
N SER A 520 8.19 -19.38 7.39
CA SER A 520 7.94 -19.75 8.79
C SER A 520 8.59 -18.79 9.82
N ALA A 521 9.73 -18.17 9.47
CA ALA A 521 10.38 -17.13 10.28
C ALA A 521 9.53 -15.85 10.51
N TYR A 522 8.51 -15.61 9.68
CA TYR A 522 7.63 -14.43 9.75
C TYR A 522 6.20 -14.79 10.18
N LYS A 523 6.04 -15.92 10.87
CA LYS A 523 4.74 -16.36 11.39
C LYS A 523 4.01 -15.24 12.14
N GLY A 524 2.72 -15.10 11.85
CA GLY A 524 1.85 -14.08 12.42
C GLY A 524 1.89 -12.73 11.68
N LYS A 525 2.86 -12.49 10.79
CA LYS A 525 2.83 -11.32 9.90
C LYS A 525 1.82 -11.53 8.77
N VAL A 526 1.20 -10.44 8.34
CA VAL A 526 0.25 -10.38 7.22
C VAL A 526 0.99 -9.82 5.99
N PRO A 527 1.09 -10.56 4.87
CA PRO A 527 1.59 -10.00 3.62
C PRO A 527 0.56 -9.00 3.06
N VAL A 528 0.97 -7.76 2.86
CA VAL A 528 0.12 -6.72 2.25
C VAL A 528 0.71 -6.35 0.89
N GLU A 529 -0.04 -6.60 -0.19
CA GLU A 529 0.41 -6.31 -1.56
C GLU A 529 0.60 -4.80 -1.74
N MET A 530 1.75 -4.34 -2.22
CA MET A 530 2.16 -2.93 -2.11
C MET A 530 1.51 -1.99 -3.14
N LEU A 531 0.97 -2.50 -4.27
CA LEU A 531 0.30 -1.67 -5.27
C LEU A 531 -1.17 -1.37 -4.90
N GLY A 532 -1.94 -2.43 -4.62
CA GLY A 532 -3.36 -2.40 -4.30
C GLY A 532 -3.67 -2.52 -2.80
N ARG A 533 -2.63 -2.61 -1.95
CA ARG A 533 -2.74 -2.60 -0.47
C ARG A 533 -3.65 -3.68 0.09
N THR A 534 -3.78 -4.78 -0.65
CA THR A 534 -4.65 -5.89 -0.30
C THR A 534 -3.92 -6.81 0.68
N SER A 535 -4.51 -7.02 1.86
CA SER A 535 -4.03 -8.03 2.81
C SER A 535 -4.24 -9.43 2.25
N PHE A 536 -3.22 -10.27 2.37
CA PHE A 536 -3.28 -11.70 2.10
C PHE A 536 -3.40 -12.48 3.42
N PRO A 537 -3.71 -13.80 3.39
CA PRO A 537 -3.73 -14.62 4.60
C PRO A 537 -2.46 -14.47 5.44
N PRO A 538 -2.55 -14.43 6.78
CA PRO A 538 -1.38 -14.35 7.64
C PRO A 538 -0.45 -15.54 7.41
N ILE A 539 0.84 -15.31 7.61
CA ILE A 539 1.86 -16.35 7.50
C ILE A 539 1.71 -17.31 8.68
N GLY A 540 1.47 -18.59 8.37
CA GLY A 540 1.39 -19.68 9.34
C GLY A 540 2.68 -20.51 9.44
N GLU A 541 2.54 -21.74 9.94
CA GLU A 541 3.63 -22.74 9.98
C GLU A 541 3.81 -23.48 8.65
N LEU A 542 2.77 -23.49 7.80
CA LEU A 542 2.80 -24.19 6.52
C LEU A 542 3.51 -23.34 5.45
N PRO A 543 4.10 -23.97 4.41
CA PRO A 543 4.59 -23.26 3.24
C PRO A 543 3.51 -22.36 2.64
N TYR A 544 3.88 -21.13 2.34
CA TYR A 544 2.96 -20.11 1.86
C TYR A 544 2.74 -20.28 0.35
N LEU A 545 1.53 -20.69 -0.05
CA LEU A 545 1.17 -20.91 -1.45
C LEU A 545 0.84 -19.58 -2.15
N LEU A 546 1.47 -19.35 -3.29
CA LEU A 546 1.16 -18.25 -4.21
C LEU A 546 0.98 -18.79 -5.64
N THR A 547 0.18 -18.09 -6.43
CA THR A 547 0.02 -18.32 -7.88
C THR A 547 0.25 -17.02 -8.62
N LEU A 548 1.11 -17.04 -9.64
CA LEU A 548 1.45 -15.85 -10.42
C LEU A 548 1.08 -16.06 -11.89
N PRO A 549 0.52 -15.05 -12.59
CA PRO A 549 0.31 -15.11 -14.03
C PRO A 549 1.65 -15.09 -14.79
N SER A 550 1.61 -15.29 -16.11
CA SER A 550 2.81 -15.19 -16.97
C SER A 550 3.52 -13.86 -16.77
N TYR A 551 4.82 -13.90 -16.49
CA TYR A 551 5.64 -12.71 -16.21
C TYR A 551 5.11 -11.78 -15.09
N GLY A 552 4.16 -12.27 -14.28
CA GLY A 552 3.60 -11.54 -13.16
C GLY A 552 4.56 -11.52 -11.97
N PHE A 553 4.37 -10.53 -11.10
CA PHE A 553 5.14 -10.42 -9.86
C PHE A 553 4.31 -9.79 -8.74
N TYR A 554 4.77 -9.99 -7.50
CA TYR A 554 4.20 -9.37 -6.32
C TYR A 554 5.30 -8.75 -5.45
N TRP A 555 4.99 -7.59 -4.88
CA TRP A 555 5.71 -7.00 -3.76
C TRP A 555 4.77 -6.97 -2.56
N PHE A 556 5.17 -7.61 -1.46
CA PHE A 556 4.41 -7.63 -0.21
C PHE A 556 5.20 -6.97 0.90
N ARG A 557 4.60 -6.02 1.61
CA ARG A 557 5.08 -5.61 2.93
C ARG A 557 4.63 -6.65 3.95
N LEU A 558 5.55 -7.23 4.72
CA LEU A 558 5.21 -8.16 5.79
C LEU A 558 4.89 -7.37 7.06
N ALA A 559 3.61 -7.10 7.26
CA ALA A 559 3.07 -6.23 8.30
C ALA A 559 2.75 -7.02 9.58
N ALA A 560 3.09 -6.48 10.75
CA ALA A 560 2.59 -6.99 12.03
C ALA A 560 1.30 -6.26 12.48
N ASP A 561 1.01 -5.14 11.83
CA ASP A 561 0.00 -4.14 12.16
C ASP A 561 -1.21 -4.16 11.20
N ALA A 562 -1.18 -4.97 10.15
CA ALA A 562 -2.25 -5.03 9.18
C ALA A 562 -3.39 -5.96 9.64
N GLU A 563 -4.62 -5.53 9.36
CA GLU A 563 -5.80 -6.37 9.58
C GLU A 563 -5.77 -7.58 8.63
N MET A 564 -6.14 -8.73 9.20
CA MET A 564 -6.32 -9.96 8.44
C MET A 564 -7.52 -9.82 7.50
N PRO A 565 -7.51 -10.48 6.33
CA PRO A 565 -8.66 -10.48 5.44
C PRO A 565 -9.91 -10.96 6.18
N SER A 566 -11.03 -10.25 6.01
CA SER A 566 -12.29 -10.54 6.73
C SER A 566 -12.84 -11.95 6.45
N TRP A 567 -12.51 -12.52 5.29
CA TRP A 567 -12.86 -13.89 4.91
C TRP A 567 -11.91 -14.96 5.45
N HIS A 568 -10.75 -14.59 6.01
CA HIS A 568 -9.80 -15.55 6.55
C HIS A 568 -10.25 -16.05 7.93
N GLN A 569 -10.41 -17.35 8.06
CA GLN A 569 -10.76 -18.00 9.34
C GLN A 569 -9.51 -18.59 9.99
N GLU A 570 -9.05 -18.01 11.09
CA GLU A 570 -7.91 -18.52 11.85
C GLU A 570 -8.35 -19.71 12.72
N GLY A 571 -7.83 -20.90 12.42
CA GLY A 571 -8.01 -22.07 13.27
C GLY A 571 -7.05 -22.02 14.46
N VAL A 572 -7.46 -21.45 15.59
CA VAL A 572 -6.64 -21.46 16.81
C VAL A 572 -6.62 -22.87 17.41
N GLY A 573 -5.62 -23.67 17.03
CA GLY A 573 -5.36 -24.95 17.66
C GLY A 573 -4.75 -24.78 19.05
N LEU A 574 -5.57 -24.64 20.10
CA LEU A 574 -5.10 -24.70 21.49
C LEU A 574 -4.67 -26.13 21.83
N GLN A 575 -3.37 -26.35 22.01
CA GLN A 575 -2.79 -27.67 22.28
C GLN A 575 -3.02 -28.17 23.73
N ASP A 576 -3.26 -27.28 24.70
CA ASP A 576 -3.46 -27.63 26.12
C ASP A 576 -4.88 -27.29 26.63
N ARG A 577 -5.86 -28.17 26.38
CA ARG A 577 -7.23 -28.04 26.93
C ARG A 577 -7.41 -28.88 28.21
N PRO A 578 -8.07 -28.35 29.27
CA PRO A 578 -8.39 -29.15 30.45
C PRO A 578 -9.31 -30.33 30.09
N THR A 579 -9.21 -31.42 30.86
CA THR A 579 -10.06 -32.60 30.69
C THR A 579 -11.12 -32.65 31.78
N LEU A 580 -12.40 -32.70 31.40
CA LEU A 580 -13.54 -32.89 32.28
C LEU A 580 -14.03 -34.33 32.23
N VAL A 581 -14.20 -34.97 33.40
CA VAL A 581 -14.69 -36.35 33.49
C VAL A 581 -16.19 -36.36 33.73
N LEU A 582 -16.97 -36.57 32.66
CA LEU A 582 -18.42 -36.67 32.69
C LEU A 582 -18.83 -38.11 33.01
N PHE A 583 -19.32 -38.37 34.22
CA PHE A 583 -19.72 -39.72 34.63
C PHE A 583 -21.16 -40.08 34.25
N ASP A 584 -21.97 -39.09 33.85
CA ASP A 584 -23.36 -39.24 33.43
C ASP A 584 -23.81 -38.08 32.51
N GLY A 585 -23.06 -37.82 31.43
CA GLY A 585 -23.34 -36.73 30.48
C GLY A 585 -23.49 -35.35 31.15
N TRP A 586 -24.44 -34.54 30.70
CA TRP A 586 -24.75 -33.21 31.28
C TRP A 586 -25.22 -33.28 32.73
N THR A 587 -25.82 -34.38 33.19
CA THR A 587 -26.30 -34.50 34.57
C THR A 587 -25.16 -34.46 35.58
N SER A 588 -23.93 -34.75 35.14
CA SER A 588 -22.73 -34.75 35.98
C SER A 588 -22.42 -33.39 36.64
N PHE A 589 -22.96 -32.29 36.10
CA PHE A 589 -22.80 -30.94 36.65
C PHE A 589 -23.76 -30.63 37.82
N PHE A 590 -24.85 -31.38 37.96
CA PHE A 590 -25.97 -31.00 38.82
C PHE A 590 -26.10 -31.93 40.02
N ARG A 591 -25.79 -31.40 41.21
CA ARG A 591 -25.91 -32.09 42.50
C ARG A 591 -27.22 -32.85 42.66
N ASP A 592 -28.33 -32.24 42.27
CA ASP A 592 -29.67 -32.74 42.56
C ASP A 592 -30.12 -33.81 41.54
N ARG A 593 -29.33 -34.04 40.49
CA ARG A 593 -29.60 -35.04 39.44
C ARG A 593 -28.66 -36.24 39.50
N VAL A 594 -27.70 -36.26 40.44
CA VAL A 594 -26.74 -37.36 40.61
C VAL A 594 -27.04 -38.19 41.86
N MET A 595 -26.66 -39.47 41.82
CA MET A 595 -26.78 -40.37 42.97
C MET A 595 -26.03 -39.83 44.20
N PRO A 596 -26.50 -40.06 45.44
CA PRO A 596 -25.93 -39.44 46.65
C PRO A 596 -24.42 -39.60 46.83
N TRP A 597 -23.83 -40.74 46.45
CA TRP A 597 -22.39 -40.99 46.56
C TRP A 597 -21.54 -40.29 45.49
N ARG A 598 -22.16 -39.70 44.46
CA ARG A 598 -21.50 -38.92 43.39
C ARG A 598 -21.61 -37.41 43.59
N ILE A 599 -22.35 -36.92 44.59
CA ILE A 599 -22.53 -35.48 44.86
C ILE A 599 -21.19 -34.75 44.95
N GLY A 600 -20.23 -35.27 45.74
CA GLY A 600 -18.91 -34.63 45.87
C GLY A 600 -18.08 -34.65 44.59
N MET A 601 -18.38 -35.53 43.62
CA MET A 601 -17.76 -35.49 42.29
C MET A 601 -18.41 -34.41 41.41
N ALA A 602 -19.74 -34.29 41.45
CA ALA A 602 -20.48 -33.24 40.74
C ALA A 602 -20.06 -31.83 41.21
N GLU A 603 -19.98 -31.61 42.53
CA GLU A 603 -19.57 -30.32 43.11
C GLU A 603 -18.14 -29.93 42.70
N ARG A 604 -17.21 -30.89 42.70
CA ARG A 604 -15.83 -30.65 42.23
C ARG A 604 -15.77 -30.36 40.73
N MET A 605 -16.54 -31.07 39.92
CA MET A 605 -16.60 -30.82 38.48
C MET A 605 -17.16 -29.43 38.19
N LEU A 606 -18.28 -29.06 38.80
CA LEU A 606 -18.87 -27.73 38.63
C LEU A 606 -17.88 -26.65 39.06
N THR A 607 -17.18 -26.85 40.19
CA THR A 607 -16.13 -25.91 40.63
C THR A 607 -15.02 -25.78 39.59
N GLN A 608 -14.49 -26.89 39.06
CA GLN A 608 -13.47 -26.87 38.00
C GLN A 608 -13.99 -26.20 36.72
N PHE A 609 -15.25 -26.44 36.37
CA PHE A 609 -15.88 -25.86 35.20
C PHE A 609 -16.01 -24.33 35.31
N GLU A 610 -16.46 -23.82 36.46
CA GLU A 610 -16.66 -22.39 36.72
C GLU A 610 -15.36 -21.61 37.00
N THR A 611 -14.32 -22.24 37.56
CA THR A 611 -13.10 -21.54 38.00
C THR A 611 -11.87 -21.75 37.10
N ASP A 612 -11.85 -22.83 36.30
CA ASP A 612 -10.69 -23.15 35.46
C ASP A 612 -11.08 -23.21 33.97
N THR A 613 -12.18 -23.89 33.65
CA THR A 613 -12.52 -24.21 32.26
C THR A 613 -13.17 -23.04 31.52
N LEU A 614 -14.30 -22.53 32.04
CA LEU A 614 -15.03 -21.41 31.42
C LEU A 614 -14.20 -20.12 31.38
N PRO A 615 -13.54 -19.67 32.47
CA PRO A 615 -12.72 -18.45 32.45
C PRO A 615 -11.69 -18.43 31.32
N ARG A 616 -10.87 -19.49 31.20
CA ARG A 616 -9.84 -19.62 30.16
C ARG A 616 -10.41 -19.60 28.75
N PHE A 617 -11.56 -20.24 28.55
CA PHE A 617 -12.23 -20.23 27.25
C PHE A 617 -12.76 -18.84 26.91
N LEU A 618 -13.39 -18.14 27.84
CA LEU A 618 -14.02 -16.83 27.64
C LEU A 618 -13.00 -15.72 27.37
N GLU A 619 -11.90 -15.67 28.13
CA GLU A 619 -10.88 -14.60 28.05
C GLU A 619 -10.27 -14.45 26.65
N ILE A 620 -10.09 -15.57 25.94
CA ILE A 620 -9.51 -15.59 24.59
C ILE A 620 -10.53 -15.27 23.49
N GLN A 621 -11.84 -15.26 23.78
CA GLN A 621 -12.87 -15.00 22.76
C GLN A 621 -12.91 -13.53 22.40
N ARG A 622 -12.96 -13.19 21.11
CA ARG A 622 -13.08 -11.80 20.66
C ARG A 622 -14.31 -11.09 21.22
N TRP A 623 -15.43 -11.80 21.39
CA TRP A 623 -16.69 -11.25 21.91
C TRP A 623 -16.72 -10.98 23.43
N TYR A 624 -15.65 -11.29 24.18
CA TYR A 624 -15.56 -10.92 25.59
C TYR A 624 -15.29 -9.41 25.75
N ALA A 625 -16.22 -8.69 26.37
CA ALA A 625 -16.22 -7.22 26.40
C ALA A 625 -15.11 -6.60 27.28
N SER A 626 -14.73 -7.24 28.39
CA SER A 626 -13.77 -6.70 29.38
C SER A 626 -12.34 -7.18 29.13
N LYS A 627 -11.82 -6.91 27.92
CA LYS A 627 -10.47 -7.34 27.50
C LYS A 627 -9.38 -6.92 28.52
N GLY A 628 -8.47 -7.84 28.82
CA GLY A 628 -7.36 -7.61 29.75
C GLY A 628 -7.72 -7.69 31.24
N THR A 629 -8.98 -7.97 31.60
CA THR A 629 -9.38 -8.23 32.99
C THR A 629 -9.56 -9.74 33.20
N PRO A 630 -8.86 -10.35 34.17
CA PRO A 630 -8.99 -11.78 34.42
C PRO A 630 -10.36 -12.13 35.04
N ILE A 631 -10.94 -13.24 34.59
CA ILE A 631 -12.18 -13.79 35.13
C ILE A 631 -11.82 -14.71 36.30
N VAL A 632 -12.27 -14.36 37.51
CA VAL A 632 -11.99 -15.16 38.72
C VAL A 632 -12.89 -16.39 38.75
N ARG A 633 -14.16 -16.24 38.35
CA ARG A 633 -15.14 -17.31 38.28
C ARG A 633 -16.26 -16.96 37.30
N ALA A 634 -16.67 -17.91 36.48
CA ALA A 634 -17.87 -17.82 35.65
C ALA A 634 -18.95 -18.71 36.28
N ARG A 635 -19.83 -18.13 37.10
CA ARG A 635 -20.86 -18.86 37.85
C ARG A 635 -22.02 -19.24 36.96
N LEU A 636 -22.46 -20.50 37.03
CA LEU A 636 -23.69 -20.95 36.40
C LEU A 636 -24.89 -20.49 37.23
N VAL A 637 -25.62 -19.48 36.75
CA VAL A 637 -26.76 -18.89 37.50
C VAL A 637 -28.11 -19.48 37.11
N ASP A 638 -28.25 -19.92 35.86
CA ASP A 638 -29.38 -20.71 35.39
C ASP A 638 -28.96 -21.54 34.17
N HIS A 639 -29.73 -22.58 33.84
CA HIS A 639 -29.45 -23.44 32.71
C HIS A 639 -30.70 -24.20 32.23
N ALA A 640 -30.67 -24.64 30.98
CA ALA A 640 -31.52 -25.71 30.47
C ALA A 640 -30.65 -26.83 29.89
N VAL A 641 -31.04 -28.08 30.09
CA VAL A 641 -30.54 -29.20 29.27
C VAL A 641 -31.64 -29.48 28.25
N TRP A 642 -31.30 -29.30 26.98
CA TRP A 642 -32.25 -29.43 25.87
C TRP A 642 -31.93 -30.67 25.05
N ASP A 643 -32.83 -31.65 25.13
CA ASP A 643 -32.78 -32.87 24.32
C ASP A 643 -33.64 -32.70 23.05
N ALA A 644 -33.05 -32.96 21.89
CA ALA A 644 -33.72 -32.91 20.59
C ALA A 644 -33.28 -34.11 19.72
N GLY A 645 -34.12 -35.16 19.69
CA GLY A 645 -33.78 -36.39 19.00
C GLY A 645 -32.62 -37.11 19.69
N GLU A 646 -31.54 -37.36 18.95
CA GLU A 646 -30.30 -37.95 19.47
C GLU A 646 -29.30 -36.92 20.02
N PHE A 647 -29.58 -35.63 19.85
CA PHE A 647 -28.72 -34.55 20.31
C PHE A 647 -29.18 -34.00 21.67
N SER A 648 -28.21 -33.55 22.46
CA SER A 648 -28.44 -32.94 23.76
C SER A 648 -27.46 -31.80 24.00
N TRP A 649 -27.97 -30.61 24.33
CA TRP A 649 -27.19 -29.40 24.57
C TRP A 649 -27.43 -28.83 25.96
N MET A 650 -26.44 -28.13 26.50
CA MET A 650 -26.60 -27.34 27.71
C MET A 650 -26.66 -25.86 27.35
N LEU A 651 -27.66 -25.14 27.84
CA LEU A 651 -27.89 -23.72 27.57
C LEU A 651 -27.65 -22.92 28.87
N PRO A 652 -26.40 -22.66 29.26
CA PRO A 652 -26.08 -21.97 30.50
C PRO A 652 -26.21 -20.45 30.37
N LEU A 653 -26.71 -19.81 31.43
CA LEU A 653 -26.54 -18.40 31.73
C LEU A 653 -25.43 -18.25 32.78
N LEU A 654 -24.39 -17.49 32.45
CA LEU A 654 -23.18 -17.37 33.23
C LEU A 654 -23.04 -15.95 33.80
N GLN A 655 -22.85 -15.80 35.10
CA GLN A 655 -22.49 -14.53 35.72
C GLN A 655 -20.99 -14.50 36.02
N LEU A 656 -20.30 -13.44 35.58
CA LEU A 656 -18.85 -13.32 35.75
C LEU A 656 -18.48 -12.56 37.03
N ASP A 657 -17.57 -13.14 37.81
CA ASP A 657 -16.87 -12.48 38.91
C ASP A 657 -15.46 -12.03 38.46
N GLY A 658 -15.06 -10.82 38.84
CA GLY A 658 -13.73 -10.28 38.54
C GLY A 658 -13.78 -8.89 37.89
N PRO A 659 -14.45 -8.73 36.73
CA PRO A 659 -14.68 -7.43 36.10
C PRO A 659 -15.42 -6.45 37.01
N ALA A 660 -15.20 -5.14 36.81
CA ALA A 660 -15.78 -4.08 37.65
C ALA A 660 -17.31 -3.98 37.53
N GLU A 661 -17.86 -4.29 36.35
CA GLU A 661 -19.30 -4.41 36.12
C GLU A 661 -19.69 -5.88 36.10
N GLN A 662 -20.76 -6.23 36.83
CA GLN A 662 -21.36 -7.55 36.70
C GLN A 662 -22.03 -7.68 35.33
N SER A 663 -21.69 -8.74 34.60
CA SER A 663 -22.26 -9.04 33.28
C SER A 663 -22.70 -10.49 33.22
N THR A 664 -23.77 -10.74 32.47
CA THR A 664 -24.32 -12.09 32.25
C THR A 664 -24.01 -12.52 30.82
N TYR A 665 -23.56 -13.76 30.63
CA TYR A 665 -23.18 -14.29 29.33
C TYR A 665 -23.96 -15.55 28.95
N PHE A 666 -24.30 -15.68 27.66
CA PHE A 666 -24.89 -16.89 27.08
C PHE A 666 -23.85 -17.67 26.27
N VAL A 667 -23.62 -18.92 26.66
CA VAL A 667 -22.62 -19.79 26.00
C VAL A 667 -23.20 -21.19 25.85
N PRO A 668 -24.07 -21.45 24.84
CA PRO A 668 -24.65 -22.76 24.66
C PRO A 668 -23.55 -23.78 24.34
N LEU A 669 -23.64 -24.98 24.90
CA LEU A 669 -22.59 -26.00 24.84
C LEU A 669 -23.09 -27.30 24.22
N ALA A 670 -22.25 -27.88 23.37
CA ALA A 670 -22.45 -29.16 22.73
C ALA A 670 -21.40 -30.19 23.19
N LEU A 671 -21.79 -31.46 23.22
CA LEU A 671 -20.88 -32.60 23.38
C LEU A 671 -20.78 -33.36 22.06
N ALA A 672 -19.55 -33.67 21.67
CA ALA A 672 -19.27 -34.59 20.56
C ALA A 672 -18.23 -35.63 20.98
N TRP A 673 -18.46 -36.87 20.58
CA TRP A 673 -17.64 -38.03 20.96
C TRP A 673 -16.88 -38.54 19.73
N GLU A 674 -15.59 -38.78 19.90
CA GLU A 674 -14.65 -39.12 18.80
C GLU A 674 -15.10 -40.36 18.02
N GLU A 675 -15.51 -41.43 18.71
CA GLU A 675 -15.87 -42.70 18.08
C GLU A 675 -17.31 -42.79 17.59
N GLN A 676 -18.21 -41.89 18.01
CA GLN A 676 -19.63 -41.95 17.64
C GLN A 676 -19.95 -41.13 16.40
N ASP A 677 -19.31 -39.97 16.26
CA ASP A 677 -19.56 -39.01 15.18
C ASP A 677 -18.29 -38.17 14.93
N GLU A 678 -17.36 -38.77 14.17
CA GLU A 678 -16.04 -38.19 13.88
C GLU A 678 -16.16 -36.85 13.13
N GLU A 679 -17.17 -36.70 12.26
CA GLU A 679 -17.38 -35.47 11.49
C GLU A 679 -17.78 -34.31 12.42
N ARG A 680 -18.76 -34.53 13.30
CA ARG A 680 -19.20 -33.53 14.28
C ARG A 680 -18.10 -33.22 15.30
N PHE A 681 -17.34 -34.23 15.72
CA PHE A 681 -16.16 -34.06 16.58
C PHE A 681 -15.12 -33.14 15.95
N ASN A 682 -14.71 -33.41 14.70
CA ASN A 682 -13.72 -32.61 13.98
C ASN A 682 -14.20 -31.17 13.76
N ARG A 683 -15.51 -30.97 13.53
CA ARG A 683 -16.10 -29.65 13.33
C ARG A 683 -16.18 -28.80 14.60
N LEU A 684 -16.44 -29.42 15.75
CA LEU A 684 -16.52 -28.74 17.05
C LEU A 684 -15.15 -28.54 17.70
N THR A 685 -14.14 -29.31 17.29
CA THR A 685 -12.79 -29.24 17.84
C THR A 685 -12.18 -27.83 17.81
N PRO A 686 -12.30 -27.00 16.75
CA PRO A 686 -11.81 -25.61 16.77
C PRO A 686 -12.43 -24.76 17.90
N ALA A 687 -13.70 -24.99 18.22
CA ALA A 687 -14.46 -24.23 19.23
C ALA A 687 -14.55 -24.94 20.59
N ALA A 688 -13.72 -25.96 20.84
CA ALA A 688 -13.80 -26.70 22.09
C ALA A 688 -13.21 -25.92 23.27
N LEU A 689 -13.95 -25.94 24.38
CA LEU A 689 -13.52 -25.40 25.68
C LEU A 689 -12.76 -26.44 26.52
N ALA A 690 -13.09 -27.72 26.38
CA ALA A 690 -12.48 -28.80 27.14
C ALA A 690 -12.50 -30.12 26.37
N LYS A 691 -11.54 -31.00 26.68
CA LYS A 691 -11.67 -32.43 26.40
C LYS A 691 -12.65 -33.03 27.41
N VAL A 692 -13.50 -33.95 26.98
CA VAL A 692 -14.39 -34.68 27.88
C VAL A 692 -14.08 -36.16 27.83
N ARG A 693 -14.28 -36.84 28.96
CA ARG A 693 -14.21 -38.29 29.04
C ARG A 693 -15.41 -38.86 29.78
N GLN A 694 -16.07 -39.84 29.18
CA GLN A 694 -17.08 -40.67 29.82
C GLN A 694 -16.67 -42.13 29.70
N GLN A 695 -16.24 -42.73 30.82
CA GLN A 695 -15.66 -44.07 30.84
C GLN A 695 -14.46 -44.20 29.88
N ALA A 696 -14.58 -45.01 28.82
CA ALA A 696 -13.56 -45.19 27.78
C ALA A 696 -13.70 -44.16 26.63
N ASN A 697 -14.86 -43.52 26.50
CA ASN A 697 -15.14 -42.62 25.38
C ASN A 697 -14.52 -41.25 25.65
N VAL A 698 -13.78 -40.76 24.66
CA VAL A 698 -13.18 -39.42 24.65
C VAL A 698 -13.96 -38.55 23.67
N GLY A 699 -14.09 -37.26 24.00
CA GLY A 699 -14.81 -36.30 23.19
C GLY A 699 -14.37 -34.88 23.48
N VAL A 700 -15.13 -33.92 22.95
CA VAL A 700 -14.97 -32.49 23.20
C VAL A 700 -16.27 -31.88 23.72
N MET A 701 -16.13 -30.91 24.61
CA MET A 701 -17.19 -29.95 24.93
C MET A 701 -16.86 -28.65 24.23
N ALA A 702 -17.79 -28.13 23.43
CA ALA A 702 -17.55 -27.00 22.56
C ALA A 702 -18.75 -26.05 22.53
N ASP A 703 -18.52 -24.85 21.99
CA ASP A 703 -19.58 -23.89 21.73
C ASP A 703 -20.60 -24.46 20.74
N ALA A 704 -21.88 -24.52 21.13
CA ALA A 704 -22.93 -25.13 20.34
C ALA A 704 -23.27 -24.34 19.08
N PHE A 705 -22.91 -23.06 18.96
CA PHE A 705 -23.10 -22.35 17.69
C PHE A 705 -22.23 -22.91 16.54
N TYR A 706 -21.18 -23.68 16.86
CA TYR A 706 -20.41 -24.44 15.87
C TYR A 706 -21.02 -25.80 15.52
N ASP A 707 -22.10 -26.20 16.19
CA ASP A 707 -22.84 -27.45 15.97
C ASP A 707 -24.03 -27.18 15.04
N GLU A 708 -24.01 -27.74 13.84
CA GLU A 708 -25.11 -27.52 12.89
C GLU A 708 -26.45 -28.01 13.42
N ALA A 709 -26.44 -29.12 14.15
CA ALA A 709 -27.65 -29.69 14.73
C ALA A 709 -28.30 -28.72 15.73
N PHE A 710 -27.48 -28.02 16.53
CA PHE A 710 -27.96 -27.00 17.46
C PHE A 710 -28.57 -25.82 16.71
N CYS A 711 -27.85 -25.27 15.74
CA CYS A 711 -28.31 -24.12 14.96
C CYS A 711 -29.64 -24.43 14.26
N ARG A 712 -29.77 -25.60 13.62
CA ARG A 712 -31.04 -26.05 13.01
C ARG A 712 -32.15 -26.19 14.05
N ALA A 713 -31.86 -26.81 15.20
CA ALA A 713 -32.83 -27.00 16.27
C ALA A 713 -33.36 -25.66 16.82
N VAL A 714 -32.49 -24.65 17.00
CA VAL A 714 -32.90 -23.31 17.44
C VAL A 714 -33.87 -22.69 16.45
N VAL A 715 -33.55 -22.70 15.15
CA VAL A 715 -34.40 -22.13 14.10
C VAL A 715 -35.75 -22.86 14.01
N GLU A 716 -35.75 -24.19 14.10
CA GLU A 716 -36.98 -25.00 14.15
C GLU A 716 -37.82 -24.74 15.40
N ALA A 717 -37.19 -24.56 16.56
CA ALA A 717 -37.87 -24.27 17.81
C ALA A 717 -38.53 -22.88 17.79
N ILE A 718 -37.89 -21.89 17.16
CA ILE A 718 -38.48 -20.58 16.86
C ILE A 718 -39.69 -20.76 15.94
N ARG A 719 -39.54 -21.48 14.83
CA ARG A 719 -40.65 -21.72 13.89
C ARG A 719 -41.86 -22.38 14.56
N ALA A 720 -41.61 -23.30 15.49
CA ALA A 720 -42.64 -24.05 16.20
C ALA A 720 -43.20 -23.34 17.44
N GLY A 721 -42.66 -22.19 17.85
CA GLY A 721 -43.12 -21.48 19.05
C GLY A 721 -42.91 -22.26 20.35
N LYS A 722 -41.78 -22.97 20.51
CA LYS A 722 -41.53 -23.83 21.69
C LYS A 722 -41.28 -23.02 22.97
N GLU A 723 -41.59 -23.61 24.12
CA GLU A 723 -41.10 -23.16 25.42
C GLU A 723 -40.32 -24.31 26.10
N ILE A 724 -39.18 -24.00 26.73
CA ILE A 724 -38.34 -24.94 27.47
C ILE A 724 -38.13 -24.40 28.89
N ALA A 725 -38.45 -25.19 29.91
CA ALA A 725 -38.19 -24.79 31.29
C ALA A 725 -36.69 -24.80 31.61
N THR A 726 -36.21 -23.79 32.32
CA THR A 726 -34.86 -23.75 32.90
C THR A 726 -34.93 -24.10 34.39
N SER A 727 -33.82 -24.01 35.11
CA SER A 727 -33.83 -24.24 36.57
C SER A 727 -34.47 -23.10 37.38
N ALA A 728 -34.48 -21.87 36.85
CA ALA A 728 -35.02 -20.67 37.52
C ALA A 728 -35.90 -19.77 36.62
N GLY A 729 -36.45 -20.33 35.55
CA GLY A 729 -37.21 -19.58 34.54
C GLY A 729 -37.64 -20.45 33.34
N ARG A 730 -37.77 -19.83 32.17
CA ARG A 730 -38.06 -20.52 30.90
C ARG A 730 -37.42 -19.82 29.70
N LEU A 731 -37.05 -20.61 28.70
CA LEU A 731 -36.68 -20.16 27.37
C LEU A 731 -37.95 -20.16 26.49
N ARG A 732 -38.22 -19.03 25.86
CA ARG A 732 -39.33 -18.83 24.93
C ARG A 732 -38.79 -18.61 23.53
N PHE A 733 -39.25 -19.42 22.60
CA PHE A 733 -38.93 -19.32 21.19
C PHE A 733 -40.15 -18.71 20.50
N THR A 734 -40.01 -17.53 19.90
CA THR A 734 -41.14 -16.76 19.37
C THR A 734 -40.97 -16.50 17.87
N PRO A 735 -41.83 -17.05 16.99
CA PRO A 735 -41.82 -16.73 15.57
C PRO A 735 -42.56 -15.42 15.29
N THR A 736 -42.17 -14.72 14.21
CA THR A 736 -42.95 -13.65 13.61
C THR A 736 -43.88 -14.20 12.51
N GLU A 737 -44.86 -13.41 12.06
CA GLU A 737 -45.72 -13.79 10.94
C GLU A 737 -44.91 -14.06 9.66
N ALA A 738 -43.83 -13.30 9.45
CA ALA A 738 -42.94 -13.44 8.30
C ALA A 738 -42.29 -14.83 8.21
N PHE A 739 -42.13 -15.56 9.32
CA PHE A 739 -41.54 -16.90 9.30
C PHE A 739 -42.54 -17.99 8.90
N SER A 740 -43.84 -17.76 9.11
CA SER A 740 -44.88 -18.70 8.69
C SER A 740 -44.96 -18.80 7.17
N ASP A 741 -44.76 -17.68 6.49
CA ASP A 741 -44.80 -17.58 5.02
C ASP A 741 -43.45 -17.85 4.34
N PHE A 742 -42.39 -18.16 5.11
CA PHE A 742 -41.04 -18.35 4.58
C PHE A 742 -40.81 -19.82 4.15
N PRO A 743 -40.71 -20.12 2.85
CA PRO A 743 -40.63 -21.49 2.34
C PRO A 743 -39.18 -21.99 2.42
N VAL A 744 -38.81 -22.63 3.53
CA VAL A 744 -37.46 -23.17 3.72
C VAL A 744 -37.48 -24.62 4.23
N ASP A 745 -36.70 -25.47 3.56
CA ASP A 745 -36.31 -26.79 4.05
C ASP A 745 -35.00 -26.66 4.84
N LEU A 746 -35.13 -26.52 6.15
CA LEU A 746 -34.00 -26.34 7.07
C LEU A 746 -33.07 -27.55 7.09
N GLY A 747 -33.49 -28.75 6.67
CA GLY A 747 -32.62 -29.93 6.65
C GLY A 747 -31.64 -29.94 5.49
N ALA A 748 -31.97 -29.27 4.39
CA ALA A 748 -31.16 -29.27 3.16
C ALA A 748 -30.14 -28.12 3.08
N LEU A 749 -30.28 -27.07 3.89
CA LEU A 749 -29.40 -25.90 3.83
C LEU A 749 -28.02 -26.19 4.45
N PRO A 750 -26.90 -25.92 3.77
CA PRO A 750 -25.59 -25.88 4.39
C PRO A 750 -25.55 -24.85 5.54
N VAL A 751 -24.92 -25.18 6.66
CA VAL A 751 -24.73 -24.24 7.78
C VAL A 751 -23.27 -23.82 7.82
N ALA A 752 -23.03 -22.52 7.67
CA ALA A 752 -21.68 -21.99 7.73
C ALA A 752 -21.14 -22.00 9.17
N ARG A 753 -19.82 -22.03 9.31
CA ARG A 753 -19.18 -21.86 10.61
C ARG A 753 -19.38 -20.42 11.11
N PRO A 754 -19.49 -20.22 12.43
CA PRO A 754 -19.62 -18.86 12.96
C PRO A 754 -18.41 -17.98 12.63
N SER A 755 -18.67 -16.72 12.27
CA SER A 755 -17.59 -15.74 12.07
C SER A 755 -16.99 -15.28 13.40
N ALA A 756 -15.66 -15.22 13.47
CA ALA A 756 -14.93 -14.79 14.68
C ALA A 756 -14.82 -13.26 14.84
N MET A 757 -15.41 -12.46 13.95
CA MET A 757 -15.16 -11.01 13.86
C MET A 757 -16.10 -10.12 14.68
N SER A 758 -17.21 -10.63 15.22
CA SER A 758 -18.24 -9.81 15.90
C SER A 758 -18.23 -9.98 17.43
N SER A 759 -18.78 -8.98 18.13
CA SER A 759 -19.12 -9.03 19.56
C SER A 759 -20.23 -10.02 19.88
N ASN A 760 -20.97 -10.47 18.87
CA ASN A 760 -21.99 -11.51 18.93
C ASN A 760 -21.60 -12.67 18.00
N THR A 761 -22.29 -13.80 18.12
CA THR A 761 -22.05 -14.95 17.23
C THR A 761 -23.05 -14.95 16.11
N VAL A 762 -22.56 -15.07 14.88
CA VAL A 762 -23.38 -15.07 13.67
C VAL A 762 -23.17 -16.38 12.94
N VAL A 763 -24.27 -17.05 12.58
CA VAL A 763 -24.30 -18.29 11.80
C VAL A 763 -25.20 -18.09 10.60
N THR A 764 -24.69 -18.33 9.39
CA THR A 764 -25.49 -18.28 8.17
C THR A 764 -25.91 -19.68 7.73
N PHE A 765 -27.13 -19.79 7.22
CA PHE A 765 -27.66 -21.00 6.58
C PHE A 765 -27.72 -20.70 5.09
N ASP A 766 -26.64 -21.07 4.40
CA ASP A 766 -26.40 -20.74 2.99
C ASP A 766 -26.65 -19.24 2.73
N GLU A 767 -27.32 -18.91 1.61
CA GLU A 767 -27.80 -17.56 1.32
C GLU A 767 -29.29 -17.38 1.68
N THR A 768 -29.77 -18.07 2.73
CA THR A 768 -31.22 -18.08 3.06
C THR A 768 -31.54 -17.50 4.43
N LEU A 769 -30.82 -17.89 5.50
CA LEU A 769 -31.11 -17.44 6.87
C LEU A 769 -29.85 -16.98 7.60
N PHE A 770 -30.08 -16.11 8.58
CA PHE A 770 -29.06 -15.54 9.44
C PHE A 770 -29.48 -15.71 10.91
N LEU A 771 -28.68 -16.42 11.70
CA LEU A 771 -28.88 -16.62 13.14
C LEU A 771 -27.84 -15.82 13.92
N LYS A 772 -28.30 -14.83 14.70
CA LYS A 772 -27.46 -14.01 15.59
C LYS A 772 -27.69 -14.44 17.03
N GLY A 773 -26.63 -14.89 17.70
CA GLY A 773 -26.59 -15.23 19.11
C GLY A 773 -25.93 -14.13 19.94
N TYR A 774 -26.66 -13.60 20.92
CA TYR A 774 -26.17 -12.58 21.83
C TYR A 774 -25.29 -13.19 22.91
N ARG A 775 -24.06 -12.69 23.06
CA ARG A 775 -23.10 -13.23 24.02
C ARG A 775 -23.15 -12.52 25.35
N ASN A 776 -23.01 -11.20 25.34
CA ASN A 776 -23.17 -10.36 26.53
C ASN A 776 -24.64 -9.94 26.65
N LEU A 777 -25.30 -10.42 27.69
CA LEU A 777 -26.73 -10.24 27.89
C LEU A 777 -27.02 -9.01 28.74
N ARG A 778 -28.07 -8.27 28.35
CA ARG A 778 -28.60 -7.13 29.10
C ARG A 778 -30.07 -7.33 29.40
N ASP A 779 -30.49 -6.90 30.58
CA ASP A 779 -31.88 -6.97 31.01
C ASP A 779 -32.75 -5.97 30.23
N GLY A 780 -33.95 -6.39 29.84
CA GLY A 780 -34.96 -5.55 29.19
C GLY A 780 -35.20 -5.89 27.73
N VAL A 781 -36.01 -5.06 27.07
CA VAL A 781 -36.37 -5.22 25.66
C VAL A 781 -35.16 -4.87 24.79
N ASN A 782 -34.68 -5.83 24.00
CA ASN A 782 -33.56 -5.61 23.08
C ASN A 782 -33.99 -4.65 21.94
N PRO A 783 -33.28 -3.51 21.74
CA PRO A 783 -33.66 -2.52 20.72
C PRO A 783 -33.64 -3.04 19.29
N GLU A 784 -32.68 -3.89 18.92
CA GLU A 784 -32.55 -4.46 17.58
C GLU A 784 -33.71 -5.40 17.27
N LEU A 785 -34.09 -6.25 18.24
CA LEU A 785 -35.24 -7.13 18.10
C LEU A 785 -36.55 -6.34 18.01
N GLU A 786 -36.76 -5.36 18.90
CA GLU A 786 -37.97 -4.53 18.91
C GLU A 786 -38.14 -3.74 17.61
N MET A 787 -37.08 -3.07 17.14
CA MET A 787 -37.08 -2.29 15.91
C MET A 787 -37.26 -3.19 14.69
N GLY A 788 -36.48 -4.28 14.60
CA GLY A 788 -36.55 -5.21 13.48
C GLY A 788 -37.93 -5.88 13.38
N TRP A 789 -38.53 -6.23 14.52
CA TRP A 789 -39.90 -6.76 14.54
C TRP A 789 -40.90 -5.71 14.04
N PHE A 790 -40.87 -4.48 14.56
CA PHE A 790 -41.77 -3.42 14.13
C PHE A 790 -41.66 -3.16 12.62
N LEU A 791 -40.43 -3.01 12.10
CA LEU A 791 -40.19 -2.78 10.68
C LEU A 791 -40.65 -3.95 9.80
N THR A 792 -40.51 -5.19 10.28
CA THR A 792 -40.93 -6.39 9.54
C THR A 792 -42.45 -6.58 9.56
N SER A 793 -43.07 -6.55 10.75
CA SER A 793 -44.45 -7.03 10.95
C SER A 793 -45.48 -5.91 10.98
N VAL A 794 -45.11 -4.71 11.44
CA VAL A 794 -46.05 -3.59 11.64
C VAL A 794 -45.92 -2.59 10.49
N ALA A 795 -44.74 -2.00 10.32
CA ALA A 795 -44.51 -0.99 9.28
C ALA A 795 -44.27 -1.59 7.88
N ARG A 796 -43.87 -2.87 7.81
CA ARG A 796 -43.61 -3.62 6.57
C ARG A 796 -42.63 -2.90 5.63
N PHE A 797 -41.52 -2.42 6.19
CA PHE A 797 -40.50 -1.69 5.46
C PHE A 797 -39.61 -2.66 4.64
N PRO A 798 -39.60 -2.59 3.30
CA PRO A 798 -38.98 -3.62 2.46
C PRO A 798 -37.44 -3.56 2.40
N HIS A 799 -36.83 -2.45 2.85
CA HIS A 799 -35.37 -2.23 2.79
C HIS A 799 -34.68 -2.38 4.15
N CYS A 800 -35.24 -3.24 5.00
CA CYS A 800 -34.55 -3.77 6.19
C CYS A 800 -34.49 -5.29 6.07
N VAL A 801 -33.67 -5.95 6.89
CA VAL A 801 -33.64 -7.41 6.94
C VAL A 801 -34.82 -7.94 7.78
N PRO A 802 -35.75 -8.73 7.19
CA PRO A 802 -36.86 -9.33 7.92
C PRO A 802 -36.42 -10.15 9.14
N VAL A 803 -37.00 -9.84 10.30
CA VAL A 803 -36.87 -10.66 11.51
C VAL A 803 -37.91 -11.78 11.48
N LEU A 804 -37.44 -13.02 11.51
CA LEU A 804 -38.25 -14.24 11.46
C LEU A 804 -38.62 -14.75 12.86
N GLY A 805 -37.84 -14.41 13.88
CA GLY A 805 -38.18 -14.71 15.26
C GLY A 805 -37.00 -14.59 16.21
N ALA A 806 -37.25 -14.91 17.49
CA ALA A 806 -36.26 -14.77 18.54
C ALA A 806 -36.34 -15.88 19.59
N LEU A 807 -35.25 -16.04 20.32
CA LEU A 807 -35.13 -16.83 21.53
C LEU A 807 -34.90 -15.86 22.70
N GLU A 808 -35.79 -15.91 23.68
CA GLU A 808 -35.77 -15.05 24.86
C GLU A 808 -35.78 -15.90 26.14
N TYR A 809 -35.07 -15.45 27.17
CA TYR A 809 -35.14 -15.98 28.52
C TYR A 809 -36.12 -15.14 29.35
N LEU A 810 -36.97 -15.83 30.11
CA LEU A 810 -37.92 -15.25 31.04
C LEU A 810 -37.65 -15.81 32.44
N GLY A 811 -37.09 -14.98 33.32
CA GLY A 811 -36.85 -15.33 34.71
C GLY A 811 -38.13 -15.34 35.56
N GLU A 812 -38.13 -16.09 36.65
CA GLU A 812 -39.24 -16.08 37.63
C GLU A 812 -39.47 -14.71 38.28
N ASP A 813 -38.45 -13.85 38.30
CA ASP A 813 -38.50 -12.46 38.76
C ASP A 813 -39.07 -11.48 37.72
N GLY A 814 -39.49 -11.98 36.56
CA GLY A 814 -40.04 -11.17 35.48
C GLY A 814 -38.99 -10.54 34.56
N ARG A 815 -37.69 -10.83 34.76
CA ARG A 815 -36.65 -10.39 33.82
C ARG A 815 -36.83 -11.06 32.46
N MET A 816 -36.68 -10.26 31.41
CA MET A 816 -36.69 -10.70 30.01
C MET A 816 -35.35 -10.35 29.39
N VAL A 817 -34.76 -11.30 28.66
CA VAL A 817 -33.45 -11.16 28.03
C VAL A 817 -33.46 -11.88 26.68
N THR A 818 -33.06 -11.20 25.60
CA THR A 818 -32.92 -11.83 24.28
C THR A 818 -31.60 -12.60 24.19
N LEU A 819 -31.65 -13.88 23.81
CA LEU A 819 -30.48 -14.75 23.67
C LEU A 819 -30.08 -14.97 22.21
N ALA A 820 -31.04 -15.04 21.29
CA ALA A 820 -30.77 -15.15 19.86
C ALA A 820 -31.91 -14.58 19.00
N MET A 821 -31.63 -14.26 17.75
CA MET A 821 -32.62 -13.88 16.74
C MET A 821 -32.32 -14.53 15.40
N VAL A 822 -33.38 -14.78 14.62
CA VAL A 822 -33.32 -15.30 13.26
C VAL A 822 -33.83 -14.24 12.30
N GLN A 823 -33.06 -13.99 11.25
CA GLN A 823 -33.33 -13.05 10.18
C GLN A 823 -33.22 -13.77 8.83
N SER A 824 -33.84 -13.23 7.79
CA SER A 824 -33.56 -13.69 6.42
C SER A 824 -32.17 -13.24 5.97
N TYR A 825 -31.51 -14.01 5.11
CA TYR A 825 -30.28 -13.55 4.47
C TYR A 825 -30.61 -12.61 3.30
N VAL A 826 -29.75 -11.62 3.11
CA VAL A 826 -29.80 -10.72 1.94
C VAL A 826 -28.51 -10.90 1.15
N THR A 827 -28.62 -11.42 -0.08
CA THR A 827 -27.49 -11.46 -1.01
C THR A 827 -27.03 -10.03 -1.31
N ASN A 828 -25.76 -9.73 -1.04
CA ASN A 828 -25.22 -8.38 -1.07
C ASN A 828 -23.77 -8.37 -1.60
N GLN A 829 -23.28 -7.19 -2.00
CA GLN A 829 -21.91 -6.97 -2.50
C GLN A 829 -20.96 -6.38 -1.43
N GLY A 830 -21.33 -6.45 -0.15
CA GLY A 830 -20.62 -5.84 0.97
C GLY A 830 -21.35 -4.63 1.56
N ASP A 831 -20.76 -4.05 2.62
CA ASP A 831 -21.29 -2.85 3.26
C ASP A 831 -20.96 -1.56 2.46
N GLY A 832 -21.72 -0.50 2.75
CA GLY A 832 -21.56 0.80 2.12
C GLY A 832 -20.23 1.47 2.45
N TRP A 833 -19.57 1.11 3.55
CA TRP A 833 -18.30 1.68 3.96
C TRP A 833 -17.17 1.19 3.06
N VAL A 834 -17.01 -0.12 2.91
CA VAL A 834 -16.03 -0.75 2.03
C VAL A 834 -16.23 -0.30 0.58
N TYR A 835 -17.49 -0.26 0.12
CA TYR A 835 -17.81 0.20 -1.23
C TYR A 835 -17.39 1.66 -1.47
N THR A 836 -17.77 2.55 -0.54
CA THR A 836 -17.50 3.99 -0.65
C THR A 836 -16.01 4.30 -0.54
N LEU A 837 -15.33 3.70 0.44
CA LEU A 837 -13.92 3.93 0.68
C LEU A 837 -13.08 3.40 -0.50
N GLY A 838 -13.38 2.20 -0.99
CA GLY A 838 -12.69 1.65 -2.17
C GLY A 838 -12.92 2.48 -3.44
N TYR A 839 -14.11 3.05 -3.63
CA TYR A 839 -14.36 3.99 -4.73
C TYR A 839 -13.50 5.25 -4.60
N LEU A 840 -13.50 5.88 -3.42
CA LEU A 840 -12.80 7.13 -3.19
C LEU A 840 -11.27 6.96 -3.26
N GLU A 841 -10.73 5.87 -2.73
CA GLU A 841 -9.30 5.54 -2.84
C GLU A 841 -8.87 5.41 -4.30
N ARG A 842 -9.64 4.70 -5.14
CA ARG A 842 -9.34 4.60 -6.58
C ARG A 842 -9.36 5.95 -7.28
N PHE A 843 -10.38 6.77 -7.01
CA PHE A 843 -10.49 8.12 -7.57
C PHE A 843 -9.29 9.00 -7.18
N LEU A 844 -8.92 9.01 -5.90
CA LEU A 844 -7.79 9.82 -5.43
C LEU A 844 -6.44 9.29 -5.95
N GLU A 845 -6.27 7.97 -6.08
CA GLU A 845 -5.05 7.37 -6.63
C GLU A 845 -4.87 7.67 -8.14
N GLU A 846 -5.96 7.67 -8.90
CA GLU A 846 -5.96 8.13 -10.30
C GLU A 846 -5.53 9.59 -10.41
N LEU A 847 -6.09 10.49 -9.57
CA LEU A 847 -5.67 11.89 -9.53
C LEU A 847 -4.23 12.06 -9.06
N ARG A 848 -3.79 11.23 -8.10
CA ARG A 848 -2.43 11.28 -7.57
C ARG A 848 -1.41 10.99 -8.68
N THR A 849 -1.69 10.00 -9.53
CA THR A 849 -0.81 9.50 -10.59
C THR A 849 -0.88 10.27 -11.90
N ALA A 850 -2.02 10.87 -12.24
CA ALA A 850 -2.22 11.57 -13.51
C ALA A 850 -1.68 13.02 -13.57
N GLY A 851 -1.13 13.56 -12.47
CA GLY A 851 -0.59 14.93 -12.41
C GLY A 851 -1.67 16.03 -12.36
N ALA A 852 -1.25 17.30 -12.27
CA ALA A 852 -2.15 18.44 -12.03
C ALA A 852 -3.16 18.71 -13.16
N ASP A 853 -2.82 18.35 -14.41
CA ASP A 853 -3.63 18.65 -15.59
C ASP A 853 -4.91 17.79 -15.68
N ALA A 854 -4.91 16.58 -15.12
CA ALA A 854 -6.09 15.72 -15.08
C ALA A 854 -7.15 16.22 -14.08
N ILE A 855 -6.71 16.86 -12.99
CA ILE A 855 -7.59 17.43 -11.95
C ILE A 855 -8.40 18.61 -12.51
N ALA A 856 -7.83 19.39 -13.42
CA ALA A 856 -8.50 20.56 -14.01
C ALA A 856 -9.59 20.21 -15.05
N ALA A 857 -9.58 18.99 -15.60
CA ALA A 857 -10.42 18.60 -16.73
C ALA A 857 -11.73 17.90 -16.35
N ALA A 858 -11.91 17.46 -15.10
CA ALA A 858 -13.09 16.69 -14.68
C ALA A 858 -14.07 17.56 -13.87
N ALA A 859 -15.28 17.79 -14.40
CA ALA A 859 -16.37 18.37 -13.61
C ALA A 859 -16.90 17.34 -12.59
N PRO A 860 -17.14 17.69 -11.31
CA PRO A 860 -17.51 16.75 -10.25
C PRO A 860 -18.71 15.84 -10.59
N ALA A 861 -19.73 16.39 -11.25
CA ALA A 861 -20.94 15.64 -11.61
C ALA A 861 -20.72 14.56 -12.68
N GLN A 862 -19.74 14.73 -13.58
CA GLN A 862 -19.40 13.72 -14.60
C GLN A 862 -18.49 12.63 -14.05
N ALA A 863 -17.59 12.99 -13.11
CA ALA A 863 -16.67 12.03 -12.49
C ALA A 863 -17.36 11.05 -11.54
N HIS A 864 -18.41 11.50 -10.82
CA HIS A 864 -19.05 10.72 -9.75
C HIS A 864 -20.46 10.20 -10.09
N GLY A 865 -20.95 10.37 -11.31
CA GLY A 865 -22.37 10.16 -11.65
C GLY A 865 -22.98 8.84 -11.17
N GLY A 866 -22.28 7.71 -11.38
CA GLY A 866 -22.75 6.40 -10.90
C GLY A 866 -22.78 6.28 -9.38
N PHE A 867 -21.76 6.83 -8.69
CA PHE A 867 -21.70 6.85 -7.23
C PHE A 867 -22.77 7.77 -6.63
N LEU A 868 -22.97 8.97 -7.19
CA LEU A 868 -23.98 9.92 -6.72
C LEU A 868 -25.41 9.41 -6.92
N ALA A 869 -25.67 8.67 -8.00
CA ALA A 869 -26.97 8.01 -8.19
C ALA A 869 -27.26 7.00 -7.07
N LEU A 870 -26.24 6.24 -6.65
CA LEU A 870 -26.35 5.32 -5.53
C LEU A 870 -26.57 6.07 -4.20
N MET A 871 -25.84 7.16 -3.93
CA MET A 871 -26.06 7.99 -2.73
C MET A 871 -27.46 8.63 -2.68
N ALA A 872 -28.04 8.97 -3.84
CA ALA A 872 -29.42 9.42 -3.92
C ALA A 872 -30.42 8.28 -3.59
N VAL A 873 -30.14 7.03 -3.97
CA VAL A 873 -30.93 5.86 -3.54
C VAL A 873 -30.85 5.70 -2.02
N LEU A 874 -29.65 5.80 -1.44
CA LEU A 874 -29.46 5.74 0.01
C LEU A 874 -30.26 6.83 0.76
N GLY A 875 -30.25 8.07 0.25
CA GLY A 875 -31.06 9.16 0.79
C GLY A 875 -32.56 8.86 0.76
N ARG A 876 -33.05 8.26 -0.33
CA ARG A 876 -34.44 7.81 -0.45
C ARG A 876 -34.79 6.70 0.54
N ARG A 877 -33.96 5.66 0.66
CA ARG A 877 -34.19 4.55 1.62
C ARG A 877 -34.20 5.03 3.07
N THR A 878 -33.34 6.00 3.39
CA THR A 878 -33.32 6.63 4.71
C THR A 878 -34.62 7.39 4.99
N ALA A 879 -35.16 8.14 4.01
CA ALA A 879 -36.45 8.80 4.16
C ALA A 879 -37.60 7.79 4.32
N GLU A 880 -37.62 6.73 3.51
CA GLU A 880 -38.63 5.67 3.59
C GLU A 880 -38.61 4.95 4.95
N LEU A 881 -37.43 4.72 5.53
CA LEU A 881 -37.28 4.21 6.90
C LEU A 881 -37.93 5.16 7.92
N HIS A 882 -37.61 6.45 7.86
CA HIS A 882 -38.17 7.42 8.79
C HIS A 882 -39.69 7.58 8.64
N LEU A 883 -40.21 7.48 7.41
CA LEU A 883 -41.66 7.47 7.16
C LEU A 883 -42.33 6.21 7.75
N ALA A 884 -41.69 5.05 7.64
CA ALA A 884 -42.16 3.81 8.25
C ALA A 884 -42.21 3.92 9.78
N LEU A 885 -41.22 4.57 10.40
CA LEU A 885 -41.15 4.82 11.84
C LEU A 885 -42.06 5.95 12.32
N ALA A 886 -42.51 6.83 11.42
CA ALA A 886 -43.47 7.89 11.71
C ALA A 886 -44.93 7.42 11.55
N ALA A 887 -45.18 6.19 11.11
CA ALA A 887 -46.53 5.67 10.94
C ALA A 887 -47.25 5.53 12.29
N ARG A 888 -48.48 6.07 12.39
CA ARG A 888 -49.35 5.85 13.56
C ARG A 888 -49.95 4.45 13.48
N THR A 889 -49.50 3.57 14.36
CA THR A 889 -49.85 2.14 14.38
C THR A 889 -50.62 1.76 15.64
N GLY A 890 -50.67 2.64 16.64
CA GLY A 890 -51.28 2.39 17.95
C GLY A 890 -50.32 1.79 18.96
N ASP A 891 -49.07 1.53 18.57
CA ASP A 891 -48.00 1.17 19.48
C ASP A 891 -47.37 2.44 20.07
N ALA A 892 -47.59 2.66 21.38
CA ALA A 892 -47.08 3.83 22.08
C ALA A 892 -45.54 3.95 22.03
N ALA A 893 -44.80 2.85 21.85
CA ALA A 893 -43.33 2.90 21.74
C ALA A 893 -42.85 3.49 20.40
N PHE A 894 -43.68 3.42 19.34
CA PHE A 894 -43.33 3.86 17.99
C PHE A 894 -44.15 5.05 17.49
N ASP A 895 -45.38 5.22 17.98
CA ASP A 895 -46.27 6.29 17.54
C ASP A 895 -45.59 7.67 17.68
N PRO A 896 -45.58 8.49 16.62
CA PRO A 896 -44.86 9.76 16.61
C PRO A 896 -45.42 10.75 17.64
N GLU A 897 -44.53 11.48 18.31
CA GLU A 897 -44.86 12.54 19.26
C GLU A 897 -44.49 13.92 18.68
N PRO A 898 -45.20 15.00 19.02
CA PRO A 898 -44.77 16.35 18.64
C PRO A 898 -43.40 16.67 19.25
N LEU A 899 -42.51 17.28 18.46
CA LEU A 899 -41.26 17.85 18.97
C LEU A 899 -41.57 19.21 19.60
N GLY A 900 -41.32 19.36 20.90
CA GLY A 900 -41.56 20.59 21.64
C GLY A 900 -40.30 21.45 21.83
N PRO A 901 -40.45 22.73 22.22
CA PRO A 901 -39.31 23.58 22.60
C PRO A 901 -38.46 23.00 23.75
N ASP A 902 -39.10 22.35 24.72
CA ASP A 902 -38.41 21.71 25.85
C ASP A 902 -37.52 20.54 25.38
N ASP A 903 -37.94 19.81 24.35
CA ASP A 903 -37.13 18.74 23.75
C ASP A 903 -35.86 19.30 23.08
N ILE A 904 -35.99 20.43 22.38
CA ILE A 904 -34.86 21.11 21.73
C ILE A 904 -33.87 21.63 22.77
N GLU A 905 -34.36 22.17 23.90
CA GLU A 905 -33.50 22.59 25.01
C GLU A 905 -32.76 21.39 25.62
N ALA A 906 -33.46 20.28 25.88
CA ALA A 906 -32.84 19.06 26.41
C ALA A 906 -31.76 18.49 25.47
N MET A 907 -31.99 18.52 24.15
CA MET A 907 -30.99 18.12 23.15
C MET A 907 -29.75 19.03 23.20
N ARG A 908 -29.93 20.33 23.42
CA ARG A 908 -28.84 21.30 23.55
C ARG A 908 -28.02 21.08 24.82
N GLU A 909 -28.68 20.88 25.96
CA GLU A 909 -28.03 20.56 27.23
C GLU A 909 -27.23 19.26 27.15
N HIS A 910 -27.78 18.25 26.48
CA HIS A 910 -27.08 16.99 26.22
C HIS A 910 -25.82 17.22 25.37
N ALA A 911 -25.93 17.93 24.25
CA ALA A 911 -24.79 18.25 23.40
C ALA A 911 -23.70 19.08 24.12
N LEU A 912 -24.09 20.00 25.01
CA LEU A 912 -23.15 20.76 25.85
C LEU A 912 -22.41 19.86 26.84
N THR A 913 -23.11 18.91 27.46
CA THR A 913 -22.54 17.93 28.38
C THR A 913 -21.54 17.03 27.66
N ASP A 914 -21.93 16.54 26.48
CA ASP A 914 -21.09 15.72 25.60
C ASP A 914 -19.83 16.46 25.13
N ALA A 915 -19.98 17.73 24.73
CA ALA A 915 -18.85 18.56 24.36
C ALA A 915 -17.88 18.76 25.54
N ALA A 916 -18.39 19.02 26.75
CA ALA A 916 -17.55 19.14 27.94
C ALA A 916 -16.81 17.83 28.25
N ALA A 917 -17.49 16.69 28.18
CA ALA A 917 -16.91 15.37 28.40
C ALA A 917 -15.83 15.02 27.36
N SER A 918 -16.09 15.25 26.07
CA SER A 918 -15.12 15.03 24.99
C SER A 918 -13.86 15.88 25.17
N MET A 919 -14.02 17.15 25.56
CA MET A 919 -12.89 18.07 25.74
C MET A 919 -12.07 17.73 26.98
N ALA A 920 -12.73 17.27 28.06
CA ALA A 920 -12.02 16.74 29.24
C ALA A 920 -11.20 15.49 28.88
N LEU A 921 -11.81 14.53 28.19
CA LEU A 921 -11.12 13.31 27.76
C LEU A 921 -9.95 13.62 26.81
N LEU A 922 -10.12 14.55 25.87
CA LEU A 922 -9.07 14.99 24.96
C LEU A 922 -7.88 15.63 25.72
N ARG A 923 -8.15 16.47 26.74
CA ARG A 923 -7.09 17.04 27.61
C ARG A 923 -6.32 15.95 28.35
N ASP A 924 -7.04 14.99 28.92
CA ASP A 924 -6.44 13.90 29.71
C ASP A 924 -5.56 12.97 28.85
N ARG A 925 -5.96 12.74 27.60
CA ARG A 925 -5.25 11.87 26.65
C ARG A 925 -4.24 12.58 25.78
N LEU A 926 -4.15 13.92 25.81
CA LEU A 926 -3.32 14.72 24.90
C LEU A 926 -1.86 14.22 24.79
N ARG A 927 -1.22 13.90 25.91
CA ARG A 927 0.18 13.44 25.94
C ARG A 927 0.40 12.04 25.35
N GLN A 928 -0.68 11.28 25.15
CA GLN A 928 -0.65 9.94 24.59
C GLN A 928 -0.83 9.94 23.07
N LEU A 929 -1.20 11.10 22.48
CA LEU A 929 -1.42 11.25 21.05
C LEU A 929 -0.08 11.47 20.30
N PRO A 930 0.02 11.08 19.02
CA PRO A 930 1.15 11.44 18.16
C PRO A 930 1.37 12.95 18.09
N ALA A 931 2.62 13.40 17.89
CA ALA A 931 2.98 14.83 17.91
C ALA A 931 2.17 15.67 16.91
N THR A 932 1.93 15.14 15.70
CA THR A 932 1.11 15.80 14.66
C THR A 932 -0.34 15.95 15.10
N THR A 933 -0.91 14.95 15.79
CA THR A 933 -2.28 14.98 16.32
C THR A 933 -2.40 15.90 17.53
N GLN A 934 -1.32 16.13 18.29
CA GLN A 934 -1.32 17.03 19.44
C GLN A 934 -1.57 18.48 19.03
N GLU A 935 -1.05 18.94 17.89
CA GLU A 935 -1.29 20.30 17.40
C GLU A 935 -2.77 20.52 17.06
N ASP A 936 -3.38 19.60 16.32
CA ASP A 936 -4.82 19.63 16.00
C ASP A 936 -5.69 19.55 17.27
N ALA A 937 -5.31 18.71 18.22
CA ALA A 937 -6.00 18.58 19.50
C ALA A 937 -5.93 19.88 20.32
N LEU A 938 -4.76 20.54 20.37
CA LEU A 938 -4.59 21.84 21.02
C LEU A 938 -5.40 22.93 20.31
N ALA A 939 -5.44 22.91 18.98
CA ALA A 939 -6.26 23.83 18.21
C ALA A 939 -7.75 23.68 18.57
N LEU A 940 -8.28 22.46 18.63
CA LEU A 940 -9.67 22.20 19.02
C LEU A 940 -9.93 22.62 20.49
N LEU A 941 -9.01 22.31 21.40
CA LEU A 941 -9.11 22.70 22.82
C LEU A 941 -9.13 24.22 23.00
N SER A 942 -8.38 24.97 22.20
CA SER A 942 -8.39 26.44 22.23
C SER A 942 -9.72 27.06 21.78
N ARG A 943 -10.54 26.29 21.03
CA ARG A 943 -11.83 26.70 20.51
C ARG A 943 -13.01 26.17 21.34
N HIS A 944 -12.74 25.60 22.50
CA HIS A 944 -13.75 25.04 23.40
C HIS A 944 -14.91 26.01 23.70
N GLU A 945 -14.59 27.28 24.00
CA GLU A 945 -15.61 28.30 24.29
C GLU A 945 -16.45 28.65 23.04
N ALA A 946 -15.83 28.68 21.85
CA ALA A 946 -16.54 28.93 20.59
C ALA A 946 -17.48 27.78 20.24
N LEU A 947 -17.04 26.53 20.43
CA LEU A 947 -17.86 25.34 20.24
C LEU A 947 -19.05 25.33 21.21
N GLN A 948 -18.83 25.62 22.49
CA GLN A 948 -19.91 25.74 23.48
C GLN A 948 -20.88 26.86 23.12
N HIS A 949 -20.39 28.02 22.68
CA HIS A 949 -21.23 29.13 22.26
C HIS A 949 -22.11 28.73 21.07
N ARG A 950 -21.54 28.06 20.06
CA ARG A 950 -22.27 27.62 18.88
C ARG A 950 -23.34 26.57 19.19
N ILE A 951 -23.05 25.62 20.09
CA ILE A 951 -24.06 24.69 20.59
C ILE A 951 -25.16 25.46 21.34
N SER A 952 -24.79 26.44 22.18
CA SER A 952 -25.74 27.23 22.98
C SER A 952 -26.67 28.13 22.15
N THR A 953 -26.24 28.56 20.96
CA THR A 953 -26.98 29.47 20.08
C THR A 953 -27.68 28.78 18.91
N ALA A 954 -27.58 27.45 18.78
CA ALA A 954 -28.28 26.68 17.77
C ALA A 954 -29.80 26.83 17.94
N ALA A 955 -30.43 27.64 17.07
CA ALA A 955 -31.85 27.95 17.11
C ALA A 955 -32.65 26.92 16.31
N GLY A 956 -33.03 25.80 16.92
CA GLY A 956 -33.94 24.84 16.32
C GLY A 956 -35.38 25.37 16.27
N ASN A 957 -36.12 25.08 15.21
CA ASN A 957 -37.55 25.33 15.10
C ASN A 957 -38.33 24.07 15.47
N ALA A 958 -39.17 24.15 16.50
CA ALA A 958 -40.08 23.06 16.89
C ALA A 958 -41.31 22.95 15.97
N ASP A 959 -41.62 23.97 15.18
CA ASP A 959 -42.86 24.04 14.40
C ASP A 959 -42.91 22.93 13.33
N GLY A 960 -43.80 21.95 13.55
CA GLY A 960 -44.05 20.84 12.63
C GLY A 960 -43.06 19.67 12.74
N GLY A 961 -42.14 19.70 13.71
CA GLY A 961 -41.24 18.59 14.02
C GLY A 961 -41.93 17.45 14.77
N ILE A 962 -41.46 16.21 14.55
CA ILE A 962 -41.93 15.02 15.27
C ILE A 962 -40.74 14.27 15.89
N LYS A 963 -40.99 13.62 17.02
CA LYS A 963 -40.12 12.62 17.64
C LYS A 963 -40.60 11.24 17.24
N THR A 964 -39.70 10.44 16.68
CA THR A 964 -39.95 9.04 16.31
C THR A 964 -38.87 8.16 16.90
N ARG A 965 -39.05 6.84 16.80
CA ARG A 965 -37.89 5.95 16.81
C ARG A 965 -37.02 6.22 15.58
N TYR A 966 -35.73 5.98 15.71
CA TYR A 966 -34.71 6.15 14.67
C TYR A 966 -33.62 5.09 14.90
N HIS A 967 -32.71 4.92 13.95
CA HIS A 967 -31.69 3.86 13.96
C HIS A 967 -30.67 4.05 15.10
N GLY A 968 -30.19 5.28 15.31
CA GLY A 968 -29.38 5.64 16.48
C GLY A 968 -27.87 5.39 16.36
N ASP A 969 -27.44 4.54 15.42
CA ASP A 969 -26.04 4.44 14.97
C ASP A 969 -25.94 4.31 13.44
N TYR A 970 -26.59 5.21 12.70
CA TYR A 970 -26.66 5.10 11.24
C TYR A 970 -25.42 5.68 10.55
N HIS A 971 -24.68 4.82 9.85
CA HIS A 971 -23.51 5.18 9.05
C HIS A 971 -23.33 4.18 7.89
N LEU A 972 -22.34 4.39 7.01
CA LEU A 972 -22.12 3.56 5.82
C LEU A 972 -21.86 2.07 6.13
N GLY A 973 -21.41 1.74 7.35
CA GLY A 973 -21.21 0.36 7.77
C GLY A 973 -22.51 -0.39 8.10
N GLN A 974 -23.60 0.34 8.31
CA GLN A 974 -24.92 -0.20 8.64
C GLN A 974 -25.88 -0.27 7.46
N VAL A 975 -25.32 -0.19 6.25
CA VAL A 975 -26.07 -0.38 5.01
C VAL A 975 -25.36 -1.37 4.12
N LEU A 976 -26.09 -2.35 3.61
CA LEU A 976 -25.60 -3.34 2.65
C LEU A 976 -25.94 -2.88 1.25
N VAL A 977 -24.98 -2.97 0.32
CA VAL A 977 -25.21 -2.74 -1.10
C VAL A 977 -25.79 -4.02 -1.69
N ALA A 978 -26.99 -3.96 -2.26
CA ALA A 978 -27.66 -5.10 -2.90
C ALA A 978 -28.36 -4.63 -4.18
N ASP A 979 -27.93 -5.15 -5.34
CA ASP A 979 -28.55 -4.91 -6.66
C ASP A 979 -28.73 -3.42 -7.04
N ASN A 980 -27.71 -2.59 -6.78
CA ASN A 980 -27.74 -1.12 -6.91
C ASN A 980 -28.77 -0.41 -6.00
N ASP A 981 -29.16 -1.07 -4.92
CA ASP A 981 -30.00 -0.54 -3.85
C ASP A 981 -29.31 -0.74 -2.49
N PHE A 982 -29.97 -0.30 -1.41
CA PHE A 982 -29.50 -0.48 -0.04
C PHE A 982 -30.50 -1.24 0.82
N VAL A 983 -29.96 -2.07 1.70
CA VAL A 983 -30.68 -2.67 2.83
C VAL A 983 -30.05 -2.19 4.13
N ILE A 984 -30.87 -1.66 5.03
CA ILE A 984 -30.44 -1.12 6.33
C ILE A 984 -30.43 -2.25 7.37
N ILE A 985 -29.35 -2.34 8.14
CA ILE A 985 -29.08 -3.41 9.10
C ILE A 985 -28.65 -2.85 10.47
N ASP A 986 -28.64 -3.71 11.49
CA ASP A 986 -28.07 -3.43 12.82
C ASP A 986 -28.73 -2.26 13.59
N PHE A 987 -30.02 -2.39 13.86
CA PHE A 987 -30.81 -1.42 14.63
C PHE A 987 -30.55 -1.44 16.16
N GLU A 988 -29.35 -1.87 16.59
CA GLU A 988 -29.01 -1.95 18.01
C GLU A 988 -28.77 -0.57 18.65
N GLY A 989 -28.40 0.43 17.84
CA GLY A 989 -27.98 1.77 18.26
C GLY A 989 -26.59 1.80 18.92
N GLU A 990 -26.13 2.96 19.36
CA GLU A 990 -24.77 3.14 19.89
C GLU A 990 -24.47 2.23 21.12
N PRO A 991 -23.46 1.32 21.04
CA PRO A 991 -23.21 0.30 22.07
C PRO A 991 -22.94 0.82 23.49
N THR A 992 -22.47 2.06 23.60
CA THR A 992 -22.15 2.72 24.87
C THR A 992 -23.38 3.25 25.60
N ARG A 993 -24.52 3.43 24.92
CA ARG A 993 -25.79 3.88 25.52
C ARG A 993 -26.55 2.72 26.17
N SER A 994 -27.40 3.04 27.14
CA SER A 994 -28.33 2.09 27.76
C SER A 994 -29.48 1.69 26.82
N PHE A 995 -30.15 0.56 27.08
CA PHE A 995 -31.33 0.16 26.29
C PHE A 995 -32.47 1.18 26.36
N GLU A 996 -32.63 1.87 27.48
CA GLU A 996 -33.66 2.92 27.63
C GLU A 996 -33.36 4.11 26.70
N GLU A 997 -32.11 4.59 26.69
CA GLU A 997 -31.69 5.69 25.81
C GLU A 997 -31.79 5.32 24.32
N ARG A 998 -31.42 4.09 23.96
CA ARG A 998 -31.54 3.61 22.57
C ARG A 998 -32.99 3.40 22.12
N ARG A 999 -33.91 3.22 23.08
CA ARG A 999 -35.36 3.10 22.81
C ARG A 999 -36.10 4.43 22.85
N ALA A 1000 -35.46 5.51 23.30
CA ALA A 1000 -36.07 6.82 23.40
C ALA A 1000 -36.40 7.39 22.00
N LYS A 1001 -37.54 8.08 21.90
CA LYS A 1001 -37.91 8.79 20.67
C LYS A 1001 -37.11 10.10 20.57
N GLY A 1002 -36.69 10.44 19.36
CA GLY A 1002 -35.91 11.63 19.09
C GLY A 1002 -36.13 12.13 17.67
N SER A 1003 -35.32 13.10 17.26
CA SER A 1003 -35.38 13.61 15.89
C SER A 1003 -34.69 12.64 14.92
N PRO A 1004 -35.36 12.21 13.83
CA PRO A 1004 -34.75 11.37 12.80
C PRO A 1004 -33.57 12.03 12.07
N LEU A 1005 -33.39 13.36 12.22
CA LEU A 1005 -32.22 14.05 11.68
C LEU A 1005 -30.89 13.59 12.32
N ARG A 1006 -30.92 12.86 13.43
CA ARG A 1006 -29.74 12.21 14.01
C ARG A 1006 -29.15 11.15 13.07
N ASP A 1007 -29.98 10.36 12.41
CA ASP A 1007 -29.51 9.37 11.42
C ASP A 1007 -28.97 10.06 10.16
N VAL A 1008 -29.65 11.11 9.71
CA VAL A 1008 -29.17 11.97 8.60
C VAL A 1008 -27.79 12.54 8.93
N ALA A 1009 -27.60 13.12 10.11
CA ALA A 1009 -26.32 13.62 10.58
C ALA A 1009 -25.26 12.51 10.61
N GLY A 1010 -25.61 11.33 11.12
CA GLY A 1010 -24.73 10.15 11.15
C GLY A 1010 -24.20 9.76 9.77
N MET A 1011 -25.07 9.72 8.75
CA MET A 1011 -24.66 9.41 7.39
C MET A 1011 -23.78 10.51 6.75
N LEU A 1012 -24.13 11.79 6.96
CA LEU A 1012 -23.33 12.91 6.46
C LEU A 1012 -21.93 12.95 7.09
N ARG A 1013 -21.84 12.63 8.39
CA ARG A 1013 -20.58 12.42 9.09
C ARG A 1013 -19.81 11.23 8.55
N SER A 1014 -20.49 10.14 8.19
CA SER A 1014 -19.87 8.97 7.56
C SER A 1014 -19.20 9.30 6.22
N PHE A 1015 -19.78 10.18 5.39
CA PHE A 1015 -19.11 10.66 4.17
C PHE A 1015 -17.85 11.48 4.47
N ASN A 1016 -17.92 12.36 5.47
CA ASN A 1016 -16.75 13.14 5.90
C ASN A 1016 -15.64 12.23 6.47
N TYR A 1017 -16.01 11.24 7.26
CA TYR A 1017 -15.07 10.27 7.82
C TYR A 1017 -14.40 9.45 6.70
N ALA A 1018 -15.16 9.05 5.67
CA ALA A 1018 -14.62 8.38 4.48
C ALA A 1018 -13.62 9.26 3.70
N ARG A 1019 -13.90 10.56 3.54
CA ARG A 1019 -12.96 11.53 2.91
C ARG A 1019 -11.60 11.52 3.61
N TRP A 1020 -11.58 11.75 4.91
CA TRP A 1020 -10.33 11.82 5.67
C TRP A 1020 -9.60 10.48 5.71
N SER A 1021 -10.35 9.37 5.80
CA SER A 1021 -9.78 8.02 5.75
C SER A 1021 -9.10 7.74 4.41
N ALA A 1022 -9.74 8.11 3.29
CA ALA A 1022 -9.17 7.93 1.95
C ALA A 1022 -7.94 8.82 1.74
N LEU A 1023 -7.97 10.09 2.17
CA LEU A 1023 -6.82 10.99 2.08
C LEU A 1023 -5.62 10.48 2.89
N ARG A 1024 -5.86 9.98 4.12
CA ARG A 1024 -4.84 9.40 4.98
C ARG A 1024 -4.12 8.22 4.34
N ARG A 1025 -4.88 7.41 3.61
CA ARG A 1025 -4.37 6.24 2.89
C ARG A 1025 -3.64 6.66 1.63
N VAL A 1026 -4.24 7.48 0.78
CA VAL A 1026 -3.73 7.71 -0.59
C VAL A 1026 -2.56 8.69 -0.64
N ALA A 1027 -2.58 9.79 0.13
CA ALA A 1027 -1.52 10.79 0.07
C ALA A 1027 -0.21 10.24 0.67
N GLN A 1028 0.92 10.59 0.04
CA GLN A 1028 2.25 10.14 0.47
C GLN A 1028 3.11 11.25 1.08
N ASN A 1029 2.76 12.51 0.86
CA ASN A 1029 3.44 13.66 1.45
C ASN A 1029 2.47 14.85 1.61
N ALA A 1030 2.94 15.93 2.22
CA ALA A 1030 2.11 17.11 2.50
C ALA A 1030 1.61 17.82 1.23
N ASP A 1031 2.43 17.86 0.16
CA ASP A 1031 2.06 18.50 -1.11
C ASP A 1031 0.93 17.71 -1.81
N GLU A 1032 1.02 16.38 -1.82
CA GLU A 1032 -0.04 15.52 -2.33
C GLU A 1032 -1.31 15.64 -1.51
N LEU A 1033 -1.22 15.65 -0.18
CA LEU A 1033 -2.38 15.83 0.70
C LEU A 1033 -3.10 17.14 0.37
N GLN A 1034 -2.36 18.25 0.22
CA GLN A 1034 -2.93 19.54 -0.14
C GLN A 1034 -3.60 19.53 -1.51
N ARG A 1035 -3.00 18.85 -2.49
CA ARG A 1035 -3.53 18.75 -3.86
C ARG A 1035 -4.79 17.87 -3.95
N LEU A 1036 -4.81 16.76 -3.20
CA LEU A 1036 -5.92 15.79 -3.19
C LEU A 1036 -7.09 16.23 -2.32
N ASP A 1037 -6.88 17.12 -1.35
CA ASP A 1037 -7.93 17.58 -0.44
C ASP A 1037 -9.09 18.29 -1.17
N ALA A 1038 -8.78 19.13 -2.16
CA ALA A 1038 -9.80 19.84 -2.94
C ALA A 1038 -10.78 18.91 -3.68
N PRO A 1039 -10.33 17.97 -4.53
CA PRO A 1039 -11.25 17.03 -5.19
C PRO A 1039 -11.94 16.08 -4.19
N ALA A 1040 -11.29 15.70 -3.09
CA ALA A 1040 -11.94 14.89 -2.05
C ALA A 1040 -13.08 15.66 -1.33
N ARG A 1041 -12.91 16.96 -1.12
CA ARG A 1041 -13.96 17.84 -0.59
C ARG A 1041 -15.11 18.03 -1.57
N ASP A 1042 -14.81 18.18 -2.86
CA ASP A 1042 -15.84 18.33 -3.89
C ASP A 1042 -16.70 17.06 -4.01
N TRP A 1043 -16.07 15.87 -3.88
CA TRP A 1043 -16.77 14.60 -3.77
C TRP A 1043 -17.69 14.56 -2.53
N GLU A 1044 -17.18 14.96 -1.36
CA GLU A 1044 -17.97 14.99 -0.11
C GLU A 1044 -19.21 15.88 -0.27
N LEU A 1045 -19.04 17.09 -0.80
CA LEU A 1045 -20.13 18.03 -1.02
C LEU A 1045 -21.18 17.46 -1.99
N ALA A 1046 -20.75 16.86 -3.10
CA ALA A 1046 -21.66 16.26 -4.08
C ALA A 1046 -22.43 15.06 -3.49
N ALA A 1047 -21.76 14.20 -2.71
CA ALA A 1047 -22.40 13.06 -2.04
C ALA A 1047 -23.43 13.53 -1.01
N ARG A 1048 -23.09 14.54 -0.20
CA ARG A 1048 -24.01 15.17 0.77
C ARG A 1048 -25.23 15.78 0.07
N GLU A 1049 -25.03 16.50 -1.03
CA GLU A 1049 -26.12 17.09 -1.81
C GLU A 1049 -27.04 16.03 -2.42
N ALA A 1050 -26.48 14.99 -3.04
CA ALA A 1050 -27.25 13.89 -3.63
C ALA A 1050 -28.11 13.16 -2.58
N PHE A 1051 -27.53 12.86 -1.42
CA PHE A 1051 -28.23 12.21 -0.31
C PHE A 1051 -29.35 13.11 0.27
N LEU A 1052 -29.03 14.37 0.62
CA LEU A 1052 -29.99 15.30 1.23
C LEU A 1052 -31.13 15.68 0.29
N SER A 1053 -30.83 15.89 -1.00
CA SER A 1053 -31.85 16.21 -2.01
C SER A 1053 -32.83 15.05 -2.16
N ALA A 1054 -32.33 13.81 -2.29
CA ALA A 1054 -33.18 12.63 -2.39
C ALA A 1054 -34.01 12.38 -1.12
N TYR A 1055 -33.40 12.56 0.06
CA TYR A 1055 -34.09 12.46 1.35
C TYR A 1055 -35.22 13.49 1.46
N THR A 1056 -34.93 14.76 1.18
CA THR A 1056 -35.91 15.87 1.26
C THR A 1056 -37.08 15.64 0.29
N ASN A 1057 -36.78 15.25 -0.95
CA ASN A 1057 -37.79 14.99 -1.96
C ASN A 1057 -38.72 13.83 -1.56
N ALA A 1058 -38.17 12.76 -0.98
CA ALA A 1058 -38.95 11.62 -0.51
C ALA A 1058 -39.84 11.97 0.71
N MET A 1059 -39.32 12.74 1.67
CA MET A 1059 -40.10 13.22 2.81
C MET A 1059 -41.23 14.18 2.39
N ALA A 1060 -40.96 15.07 1.43
CA ALA A 1060 -41.94 16.00 0.88
C ALA A 1060 -43.06 15.29 0.10
N ALA A 1061 -42.71 14.25 -0.67
CA ALA A 1061 -43.68 13.46 -1.45
C ALA A 1061 -44.71 12.72 -0.56
N ALA A 1062 -44.36 12.43 0.69
CA ALA A 1062 -45.23 11.75 1.65
C ALA A 1062 -46.12 12.70 2.48
N GLU A 1063 -46.05 14.02 2.26
CA GLU A 1063 -46.73 15.05 3.07
C GLU A 1063 -46.47 14.94 4.59
N ALA A 1064 -45.41 14.25 4.98
CA ALA A 1064 -45.24 13.72 6.34
C ALA A 1064 -44.29 14.54 7.23
N ALA A 1065 -43.57 15.53 6.70
CA ALA A 1065 -42.59 16.29 7.49
C ALA A 1065 -42.46 17.77 7.13
N ALA A 1066 -42.16 18.57 8.16
CA ALA A 1066 -41.61 19.92 8.03
C ALA A 1066 -40.28 19.89 7.24
N PRO A 1067 -39.89 21.01 6.58
CA PRO A 1067 -38.59 21.12 5.94
C PRO A 1067 -37.46 20.81 6.94
N ILE A 1068 -36.34 20.25 6.45
CA ILE A 1068 -35.18 19.94 7.28
C ILE A 1068 -34.75 21.20 8.04
N ASP A 1069 -34.74 21.11 9.36
CA ASP A 1069 -34.16 22.13 10.21
C ASP A 1069 -32.63 22.04 10.14
N ALA A 1070 -32.04 22.98 9.39
CA ALA A 1070 -30.59 23.05 9.21
C ALA A 1070 -29.83 23.28 10.53
N ASN A 1071 -30.39 24.04 11.47
CA ASN A 1071 -29.75 24.31 12.75
C ASN A 1071 -29.74 23.06 13.63
N LEU A 1072 -30.83 22.28 13.60
CA LEU A 1072 -30.94 21.03 14.34
C LEU A 1072 -30.04 19.94 13.72
N LEU A 1073 -29.96 19.87 12.39
CA LEU A 1073 -29.04 18.97 11.69
C LEU A 1073 -27.57 19.27 12.03
N GLU A 1074 -27.20 20.54 12.05
CA GLU A 1074 -25.85 20.97 12.43
C GLU A 1074 -25.49 20.58 13.88
N LEU A 1075 -26.45 20.74 14.81
CA LEU A 1075 -26.28 20.30 16.19
C LEU A 1075 -25.98 18.79 16.29
N PHE A 1076 -26.72 17.97 15.52
CA PHE A 1076 -26.50 16.52 15.53
C PHE A 1076 -25.22 16.08 14.81
N GLU A 1077 -24.77 16.79 13.77
CA GLU A 1077 -23.45 16.54 13.17
C GLU A 1077 -22.33 16.81 14.18
N LEU A 1078 -22.44 17.87 14.99
CA LEU A 1078 -21.49 18.17 16.06
C LEU A 1078 -21.52 17.10 17.15
N GLU A 1079 -22.70 16.67 17.60
CA GLU A 1079 -22.84 15.61 18.60
C GLU A 1079 -22.19 14.30 18.11
N LYS A 1080 -22.48 13.89 16.87
CA LYS A 1080 -21.89 12.67 16.31
C LYS A 1080 -20.37 12.79 16.15
N ALA A 1081 -19.86 13.93 15.71
CA ALA A 1081 -18.40 14.15 15.60
C ALA A 1081 -17.71 14.11 16.98
N LEU A 1082 -18.35 14.63 18.03
CA LEU A 1082 -17.86 14.53 19.41
C LEU A 1082 -17.89 13.10 19.94
N TYR A 1083 -18.91 12.31 19.58
CA TYR A 1083 -18.99 10.89 19.87
C TYR A 1083 -17.86 10.10 19.19
N GLU A 1084 -17.66 10.30 17.88
CA GLU A 1084 -16.58 9.68 17.09
C GLU A 1084 -15.21 9.94 17.75
N LEU A 1085 -14.95 11.18 18.16
CA LEU A 1085 -13.72 11.54 18.85
C LEU A 1085 -13.53 10.76 20.16
N ARG A 1086 -14.56 10.67 21.01
CA ARG A 1086 -14.49 9.89 22.26
C ARG A 1086 -14.30 8.41 22.00
N TYR A 1087 -14.95 7.88 20.97
CA TYR A 1087 -14.82 6.48 20.60
C TYR A 1087 -13.39 6.15 20.20
N GLU A 1088 -12.77 6.94 19.32
CA GLU A 1088 -11.37 6.69 18.91
C GLU A 1088 -10.39 6.90 20.07
N LEU A 1089 -10.59 7.91 20.92
CA LEU A 1089 -9.74 8.15 22.09
C LEU A 1089 -9.70 6.97 23.07
N ASN A 1090 -10.77 6.16 23.12
CA ASN A 1090 -10.87 5.01 24.02
C ASN A 1090 -10.48 3.69 23.36
N ASN A 1091 -10.53 3.58 22.03
CA ASN A 1091 -10.35 2.31 21.32
C ASN A 1091 -9.14 2.29 20.36
N ARG A 1092 -8.87 3.40 19.64
CA ARG A 1092 -7.83 3.48 18.59
C ARG A 1092 -7.20 4.87 18.53
N THR A 1093 -6.17 5.09 19.35
CA THR A 1093 -5.50 6.40 19.46
C THR A 1093 -4.93 6.91 18.13
N ASP A 1094 -4.51 6.03 17.22
CA ASP A 1094 -3.93 6.41 15.93
C ASP A 1094 -4.98 6.93 14.92
N TRP A 1095 -6.27 6.68 15.18
CA TRP A 1095 -7.38 7.11 14.33
C TRP A 1095 -8.00 8.44 14.79
N VAL A 1096 -7.61 8.96 15.96
CA VAL A 1096 -8.14 10.19 16.57
C VAL A 1096 -8.05 11.41 15.65
N GLN A 1097 -7.07 11.46 14.75
CA GLN A 1097 -6.89 12.60 13.85
C GLN A 1097 -8.03 12.75 12.83
N VAL A 1098 -8.70 11.65 12.44
CA VAL A 1098 -9.82 11.67 11.48
C VAL A 1098 -11.03 12.47 12.04
N PRO A 1099 -11.59 12.14 13.22
CA PRO A 1099 -12.67 12.93 13.80
C PRO A 1099 -12.23 14.33 14.25
N LEU A 1100 -10.96 14.54 14.63
CA LEU A 1100 -10.42 15.88 14.93
C LEU A 1100 -10.48 16.82 13.71
N GLN A 1101 -10.03 16.35 12.54
CA GLN A 1101 -10.08 17.15 11.31
C GLN A 1101 -11.54 17.43 10.89
N GLY A 1102 -12.44 16.46 11.08
CA GLY A 1102 -13.88 16.67 10.91
C GLY A 1102 -14.44 17.80 11.77
N LEU A 1103 -14.11 17.83 13.07
CA LEU A 1103 -14.53 18.88 14.00
C LEU A 1103 -13.94 20.25 13.65
N LEU A 1104 -12.65 20.31 13.33
CA LEU A 1104 -11.98 21.56 12.93
C LEU A 1104 -12.56 22.15 11.63
N ALA A 1105 -12.95 21.28 10.68
CA ALA A 1105 -13.60 21.68 9.44
C ALA A 1105 -15.02 22.20 9.67
N LEU A 1106 -15.78 21.57 10.57
CA LEU A 1106 -17.11 22.05 10.96
C LEU A 1106 -17.03 23.42 11.64
N ASP A 1107 -15.97 23.70 12.39
CA ASP A 1107 -15.73 24.96 13.09
C ASP A 1107 -15.30 26.14 12.19
N GLY A 1108 -14.59 25.85 11.09
CA GLY A 1108 -14.16 26.87 10.12
C GLY A 1108 -15.25 27.36 9.14
N ALA A 1109 -16.40 26.67 9.04
CA ALA A 1109 -17.43 26.94 8.02
C ALA A 1109 -18.32 28.17 8.30
N GLY A 1110 -18.11 28.88 9.42
CA GLY A 1110 -18.88 30.08 9.79
C GLY A 1110 -18.69 31.32 8.90
N SER A 1111 -17.81 31.28 7.89
CA SER A 1111 -17.56 32.42 6.99
C SER A 1111 -18.00 32.22 5.53
N SER A 1112 -18.51 31.05 5.14
CA SER A 1112 -19.05 30.82 3.79
C SER A 1112 -19.94 29.55 3.74
N ARG A 1113 -21.20 29.69 4.10
CA ARG A 1113 -22.28 28.81 3.64
C ARG A 1113 -23.38 29.69 3.05
#